data_AF-A0A7T7HBW7-F1
#
_entry.id   AF-A0A7T7HBW7-F1
#
_cell.length_a   1.000
_cell.length_b   1.000
_cell.length_c   1.000
_cell.angle_alpha   90.00
_cell.angle_beta   90.00
_cell.angle_gamma   90.00
#
_symmetry.space_group_name_H-M   'P 1'
#
loop_
_entity.id
_entity.type
_entity.pdbx_description
1 polymer ?
#
loop_
_entity_poly.entity_id
_entity_poly.type
_entity_poly.pdbx_seq_one_letter_code
_entity_poly.pdbx_strand_id
1 'polypeptide(L)'
;MFKFKHFYTMGILMAGTLSSHAQIILTNPITEQNKSVSDPYSIRLLPGFNDASPAVNSFRASLGASSNPNPTPNYESPNPTASISVNENYIYSRTYLAPRSSSDPAAPQQQSISYFDGLGRPKQELSIKSTPNGNDLVTDIPYDSFGRQVQSWLPVPMGSQNGNIQSGVQAAASGYYKKANGSTDPLAYGEKTLENSPLDRILAQAAPGSDWDGKKVQYQYQANADGEVYRYTTSTSWSNNATVSVLGLSGTYGANSLYKNVVTDEDGNSTIEFKNGQGQTLLVRKKNGSENLDTYYVYNEYNQLAFVIPPLAIHKGVDATLLNELAYQYRYDGQNRLVEKKLPGKDWEYMVYDRQDRLVLTQDGKLRQQNKWLFTKYDKFGRVAYTGLLDSAPGRDAQQSNMVNFGINNEERSTSGFAQNGTTVYYSSSAYPVGNFTLLTVNYYDEYPPGSPAVFNGASVLGSNPVNGRSTKGLPVASMVKNIEDNGWTKSYTWYDDKARPVATESQNHLGGYTRTSSVLAFSGVPTSTTTYHKRDASSGEMVMKEDFSYDHQNRLVKHTHQVNGGPVEVLTENIYNELGQLEARNIGNGIQSIKNEYNIRGALTKMNDPKNLMNKLFGFELKYINPAGTSKKYNGNIAETDWATQSDGTLRHYSYQYDGVNRLKEGNYWDNAGAASGSYAEKLNYDLNGNITGLQRTGQGAGVMDQLSYTYDQSGNSNKLIRVNDASGNAAGYPVGGNTIVYDINGNMVNHLDKGISNIAYNYLNLPSSITASIGNTDYVYRADGSKVKKVFGGKTTDYLDGFQYENGVLQFIPTSEGYYDLTKNKYIYNYTDHLGNVRLSYTKGASGGAEIIEENNYYPFGLKHQGYNSNSLANNAYQYKYNGKELQETGMYDYGARMYMSELGRWGVVDPLAEVLRRHTPYNYGVNNPVMFVDPDGMLSVRSLQEMWDNTSSTSTWINSGNGVFDGGEDDPKKKNPRKAGAKPSGMSEAQSLSQIVTINGKKYHANTGNLAAQIGNKINSFFGGDDDFFVEHKKYDAVDDNFIHAFTETAFYEVTGFYAFKGLGKAFKLLKFTKNPSLASQILAQAEANGIKSAQKGINPDIVAKYYEQMMSNTYKSTGGAGYIHEGMYVLTDGNHRMNAAIQYGLKTGNFRFVEEIITKGNFTRANPSNYGVNVYKLPTK
;
A
#
# COMPACT_ATOMS: atom_id res chain seq x y z
N MET A 1 -71.84 44.03 23.64
CA MET A 1 -71.63 43.16 24.81
C MET A 1 -70.11 42.96 24.95
N PHE A 2 -69.41 43.65 25.86
CA PHE A 2 -69.15 43.23 27.27
C PHE A 2 -68.52 41.82 27.30
N LYS A 3 -67.32 41.54 27.84
CA LYS A 3 -66.38 42.22 28.77
C LYS A 3 -65.02 41.47 28.75
N PHE A 4 -63.85 42.13 28.63
CA PHE A 4 -62.90 42.56 29.71
C PHE A 4 -62.09 41.41 30.37
N LYS A 5 -60.83 41.49 30.86
CA LYS A 5 -59.85 42.56 31.20
C LYS A 5 -58.46 41.88 31.51
N HIS A 6 -57.33 42.55 31.20
CA HIS A 6 -56.11 42.82 32.05
C HIS A 6 -55.23 41.62 32.51
N PHE A 7 -53.90 41.63 32.77
CA PHE A 7 -52.70 42.52 32.68
C PHE A 7 -51.44 41.69 33.09
N TYR A 8 -50.22 42.24 32.88
CA TYR A 8 -48.88 42.01 33.51
C TYR A 8 -47.91 40.85 33.09
N THR A 9 -46.87 41.25 32.33
CA THR A 9 -45.37 41.13 32.37
C THR A 9 -44.53 40.04 33.10
N MET A 10 -43.42 39.67 32.41
CA MET A 10 -42.04 39.17 32.79
C MET A 10 -41.86 37.79 33.48
N GLY A 11 -40.90 36.91 33.10
CA GLY A 11 -39.84 36.95 32.08
C GLY A 11 -38.94 35.68 31.99
N ILE A 12 -37.92 35.78 31.11
CA ILE A 12 -36.65 35.01 30.95
C ILE A 12 -36.75 33.60 30.29
N LEU A 13 -36.38 33.35 29.01
CA LEU A 13 -35.06 33.25 28.31
C LEU A 13 -34.37 31.87 28.44
N MET A 14 -34.33 31.10 27.34
CA MET A 14 -33.19 30.30 26.87
C MET A 14 -33.39 29.97 25.38
N ALA A 15 -32.50 30.54 24.56
CA ALA A 15 -32.43 30.37 23.11
C ALA A 15 -31.54 29.17 22.75
N GLY A 16 -31.92 28.45 21.70
CA GLY A 16 -31.09 27.46 21.00
C GLY A 16 -31.51 27.40 19.53
N THR A 17 -31.02 28.33 18.71
CA THR A 17 -31.32 28.40 17.27
C THR A 17 -30.51 27.36 16.50
N LEU A 18 -31.17 26.43 15.80
CA LEU A 18 -30.59 25.65 14.70
C LEU A 18 -30.66 26.49 13.42
N SER A 19 -29.54 27.08 13.01
CA SER A 19 -29.44 27.82 11.75
C SER A 19 -29.15 26.87 10.59
N SER A 20 -30.08 26.75 9.63
CA SER A 20 -29.78 26.19 8.31
C SER A 20 -28.95 27.20 7.50
N HIS A 21 -27.78 26.82 7.03
CA HIS A 21 -26.92 27.72 6.25
C HIS A 21 -27.12 27.43 4.75
N ALA A 22 -27.43 28.47 3.98
CA ALA A 22 -27.76 28.39 2.57
C ALA A 22 -26.49 28.47 1.71
N GLN A 23 -26.08 27.34 1.10
CA GLN A 23 -24.95 27.28 0.15
C GLN A 23 -25.09 28.33 -0.95
N ILE A 24 -24.04 29.13 -1.16
CA ILE A 24 -24.03 30.12 -2.23
C ILE A 24 -23.65 29.46 -3.56
N ILE A 25 -24.49 29.64 -4.58
CA ILE A 25 -24.31 29.10 -5.92
C ILE A 25 -24.12 30.27 -6.90
N LEU A 26 -23.03 30.26 -7.66
CA LEU A 26 -22.71 31.27 -8.64
C LEU A 26 -22.69 30.65 -10.04
N THR A 27 -23.61 31.11 -10.89
CA THR A 27 -23.88 30.56 -12.23
C THR A 27 -23.76 31.60 -13.34
N ASN A 28 -23.71 32.89 -13.00
CA ASN A 28 -23.77 33.98 -13.96
C ASN A 28 -22.40 34.68 -14.05
N PRO A 29 -22.09 35.32 -15.20
CA PRO A 29 -20.95 36.23 -15.32
C PRO A 29 -21.01 37.31 -14.23
N ILE A 30 -19.87 37.62 -13.62
CA ILE A 30 -19.80 38.74 -12.70
C ILE A 30 -19.68 40.02 -13.52
N THR A 31 -20.56 40.99 -13.24
CA THR A 31 -20.50 42.33 -13.82
C THR A 31 -20.13 43.40 -12.80
N GLU A 32 -20.07 43.05 -11.52
CA GLU A 32 -19.79 43.94 -10.39
C GLU A 32 -18.29 44.01 -10.07
N GLN A 33 -17.76 45.22 -9.87
CA GLN A 33 -16.40 45.42 -9.36
C GLN A 33 -16.25 44.89 -7.93
N ASN A 34 -15.14 44.18 -7.65
CA ASN A 34 -14.73 43.74 -6.31
C ASN A 34 -15.79 42.89 -5.57
N LYS A 35 -16.58 42.09 -6.30
CA LYS A 35 -17.64 41.26 -5.71
C LYS A 35 -17.02 40.24 -4.73
N SER A 36 -17.54 40.20 -3.51
CA SER A 36 -17.14 39.24 -2.47
C SER A 36 -18.34 38.40 -2.04
N VAL A 37 -18.14 37.11 -1.89
CA VAL A 37 -19.15 36.13 -1.53
C VAL A 37 -18.59 35.26 -0.41
N SER A 38 -19.33 35.10 0.69
CA SER A 38 -18.87 34.28 1.82
C SER A 38 -19.96 33.34 2.28
N ASP A 39 -19.64 32.06 2.42
CA ASP A 39 -20.53 31.05 2.99
C ASP A 39 -19.79 30.28 4.09
N PRO A 40 -20.37 30.07 5.28
CA PRO A 40 -19.67 29.38 6.36
C PRO A 40 -19.35 27.90 6.09
N TYR A 41 -19.94 27.27 5.05
CA TYR A 41 -19.81 25.83 4.80
C TYR A 41 -19.45 25.48 3.35
N SER A 42 -20.01 26.16 2.35
CA SER A 42 -19.72 25.88 0.94
C SER A 42 -20.17 26.99 -0.02
N ILE A 43 -19.33 27.25 -1.03
CA ILE A 43 -19.62 28.07 -2.21
C ILE A 43 -19.44 27.16 -3.43
N ARG A 44 -20.35 27.24 -4.39
CA ARG A 44 -20.32 26.41 -5.61
C ARG A 44 -20.33 27.29 -6.84
N LEU A 45 -19.25 27.26 -7.61
CA LEU A 45 -19.18 27.83 -8.95
C LEU A 45 -19.72 26.79 -9.94
N LEU A 46 -20.67 27.18 -10.79
CA LEU A 46 -21.27 26.32 -11.80
C LEU A 46 -20.94 26.84 -13.22
N PRO A 47 -21.07 25.98 -14.25
CA PRO A 47 -20.90 26.41 -15.65
C PRO A 47 -21.77 27.63 -15.99
N GLY A 48 -21.17 28.65 -16.58
CA GLY A 48 -21.79 29.97 -16.82
C GLY A 48 -21.17 31.11 -15.99
N PHE A 49 -20.48 30.76 -14.89
CA PHE A 49 -19.65 31.69 -14.14
C PHE A 49 -18.39 32.06 -14.94
N ASN A 50 -18.15 33.36 -15.16
CA ASN A 50 -16.89 33.90 -15.65
C ASN A 50 -16.67 35.32 -15.11
N ASP A 51 -15.42 35.73 -15.04
CA ASP A 51 -14.95 37.08 -14.67
C ASP A 51 -14.57 37.91 -15.91
N ALA A 52 -14.95 37.45 -17.11
CA ALA A 52 -14.47 37.97 -18.41
C ALA A 52 -14.92 39.41 -18.74
N SER A 53 -15.63 40.07 -17.82
CA SER A 53 -15.97 41.48 -17.98
C SER A 53 -14.74 42.33 -17.67
N PRO A 54 -14.26 43.20 -18.58
CA PRO A 54 -13.16 44.12 -18.31
C PRO A 54 -13.47 45.13 -17.19
N ALA A 55 -14.71 45.16 -16.68
CA ALA A 55 -15.10 45.93 -15.51
C ALA A 55 -14.74 45.22 -14.18
N VAL A 56 -14.47 43.92 -14.14
CA VAL A 56 -14.23 43.18 -12.89
C VAL A 56 -12.73 43.12 -12.57
N ASN A 57 -12.30 43.88 -11.56
CA ASN A 57 -10.88 43.94 -11.16
C ASN A 57 -10.50 42.83 -10.16
N SER A 58 -11.44 42.33 -9.36
CA SER A 58 -11.25 41.18 -8.47
C SER A 58 -12.59 40.53 -8.08
N PHE A 59 -12.59 39.22 -7.87
CA PHE A 59 -13.69 38.46 -7.27
C PHE A 59 -13.16 37.63 -6.10
N ARG A 60 -13.90 37.59 -4.98
CA ARG A 60 -13.52 36.83 -3.78
C ARG A 60 -14.63 35.90 -3.33
N ALA A 61 -14.27 34.64 -3.04
CA ALA A 61 -15.16 33.66 -2.45
C ALA A 61 -14.48 33.09 -1.18
N SER A 62 -15.13 33.16 -0.01
CA SER A 62 -14.56 32.72 1.26
C SER A 62 -15.44 31.71 2.01
N LEU A 63 -14.80 30.75 2.69
CA LEU A 63 -15.45 29.81 3.61
C LEU A 63 -14.97 30.05 5.04
N GLY A 64 -15.87 30.34 6.00
CA GLY A 64 -15.48 30.60 7.41
C GLY A 64 -16.53 31.38 8.24
N ALA A 65 -16.34 31.39 9.57
CA ALA A 65 -17.35 31.73 10.59
C ALA A 65 -18.11 33.06 10.38
N SER A 66 -19.43 32.95 10.22
CA SER A 66 -20.38 34.06 10.28
C SER A 66 -20.86 34.26 11.73
N SER A 67 -20.25 35.18 12.48
CA SER A 67 -20.85 35.63 13.75
C SER A 67 -20.67 37.11 14.09
N ASN A 68 -20.25 37.95 13.14
CA ASN A 68 -20.26 39.40 13.38
C ASN A 68 -20.91 40.16 12.20
N PRO A 69 -22.09 40.79 12.38
CA PRO A 69 -22.62 41.73 11.41
C PRO A 69 -21.82 43.04 11.57
N ASN A 70 -20.95 43.34 10.60
CA ASN A 70 -19.98 44.43 10.60
C ASN A 70 -18.83 44.34 11.65
N PRO A 71 -17.70 43.75 11.25
CA PRO A 71 -16.53 44.55 10.96
C PRO A 71 -16.65 45.01 9.51
N THR A 72 -16.52 46.31 9.21
CA THR A 72 -15.89 46.67 7.93
C THR A 72 -14.63 45.83 7.86
N PRO A 73 -14.53 44.87 6.93
CA PRO A 73 -13.30 44.15 6.84
C PRO A 73 -12.27 45.16 6.36
N ASN A 74 -11.36 45.56 7.24
CA ASN A 74 -9.99 45.82 6.82
C ASN A 74 -9.41 44.47 6.37
N TYR A 75 -9.93 43.95 5.27
CA TYR A 75 -9.14 43.08 4.44
C TYR A 75 -8.29 44.03 3.61
N GLU A 76 -7.16 44.42 4.18
CA GLU A 76 -5.97 44.35 3.34
C GLU A 76 -6.09 43.05 2.57
N SER A 77 -6.00 43.14 1.25
CA SER A 77 -5.89 41.99 0.38
C SER A 77 -5.04 40.93 1.12
N PRO A 78 -5.40 39.63 1.15
CA PRO A 78 -4.37 38.63 1.30
C PRO A 78 -3.54 38.78 0.03
N ASN A 79 -2.69 39.81 0.03
CA ASN A 79 -1.67 40.03 -0.93
C ASN A 79 -0.82 38.79 -0.75
N PRO A 80 -0.79 37.87 -1.72
CA PRO A 80 0.07 36.70 -1.61
C PRO A 80 1.50 37.22 -1.76
N THR A 81 2.00 37.89 -0.72
CA THR A 81 3.14 38.82 -0.74
C THR A 81 2.99 39.92 -1.82
N ALA A 82 3.39 41.16 -1.54
CA ALA A 82 3.38 42.26 -2.52
C ALA A 82 4.36 42.07 -3.70
N SER A 83 4.69 40.83 -4.03
CA SER A 83 5.85 40.45 -4.83
C SER A 83 5.58 39.39 -5.89
N ILE A 84 4.43 38.70 -5.95
CA ILE A 84 4.13 37.79 -7.07
C ILE A 84 3.57 38.61 -8.24
N SER A 85 4.22 38.54 -9.40
CA SER A 85 3.82 39.21 -10.63
C SER A 85 2.39 38.84 -11.04
N VAL A 86 1.58 39.87 -11.30
CA VAL A 86 0.18 39.74 -11.76
C VAL A 86 0.04 39.43 -13.25
N ASN A 87 1.16 39.32 -13.98
CA ASN A 87 1.16 39.16 -15.44
C ASN A 87 1.04 37.70 -15.89
N GLU A 88 0.89 36.75 -14.96
CA GLU A 88 0.88 35.31 -15.24
C GLU A 88 -0.31 34.62 -14.59
N ASN A 89 -0.85 33.59 -15.25
CA ASN A 89 -1.84 32.72 -14.63
C ASN A 89 -1.15 31.79 -13.65
N TYR A 90 -1.64 31.70 -12.40
CA TYR A 90 -1.04 30.83 -11.40
C TYR A 90 -2.06 30.24 -10.41
N ILE A 91 -1.70 29.09 -9.84
CA ILE A 91 -2.32 28.53 -8.64
C ILE A 91 -1.29 28.62 -7.51
N TYR A 92 -1.62 29.38 -6.46
CA TYR A 92 -0.82 29.48 -5.25
C TYR A 92 -1.42 28.61 -4.15
N SER A 93 -0.61 27.73 -3.58
CA SER A 93 -0.97 26.90 -2.43
C SER A 93 -0.14 27.28 -1.22
N ARG A 94 -0.80 27.39 -0.07
CA ARG A 94 -0.18 27.66 1.22
C ARG A 94 -0.72 26.70 2.27
N THR A 95 0.19 26.02 2.95
CA THR A 95 -0.12 25.11 4.06
C THR A 95 0.55 25.61 5.32
N TYR A 96 -0.24 26.03 6.32
CA TYR A 96 0.31 26.44 7.61
C TYR A 96 0.77 25.24 8.42
N LEU A 97 1.96 25.35 9.03
CA LEU A 97 2.53 24.35 9.94
C LEU A 97 2.23 24.68 11.41
N ALA A 98 1.56 25.81 11.67
CA ALA A 98 1.11 26.27 12.98
C ALA A 98 -0.38 26.64 12.95
N PRO A 99 -1.11 26.54 14.07
CA PRO A 99 -2.53 26.89 14.11
C PRO A 99 -2.73 28.38 13.83
N ARG A 100 -3.70 28.71 12.97
CA ARG A 100 -4.02 30.09 12.59
C ARG A 100 -5.52 30.29 12.40
N SER A 101 -6.00 31.46 12.81
CA SER A 101 -7.38 31.93 12.61
C SER A 101 -7.50 32.93 11.44
N SER A 102 -6.37 33.47 10.97
CA SER A 102 -6.28 34.41 9.85
C SER A 102 -4.98 34.19 9.06
N SER A 103 -4.87 34.79 7.87
CA SER A 103 -3.66 34.69 7.05
C SER A 103 -2.50 35.46 7.68
N ASP A 104 -1.36 34.81 7.86
CA ASP A 104 -0.13 35.40 8.41
C ASP A 104 1.09 34.95 7.60
N PRO A 105 1.69 35.83 6.78
CA PRO A 105 2.89 35.53 6.01
C PRO A 105 4.14 35.19 6.85
N ALA A 106 4.18 35.56 8.13
CA ALA A 106 5.30 35.25 9.03
C ALA A 106 5.14 33.90 9.73
N ALA A 107 3.98 33.24 9.63
CA ALA A 107 3.75 31.94 10.23
C ALA A 107 4.59 30.84 9.55
N PRO A 108 5.06 29.83 10.30
CA PRO A 108 5.62 28.62 9.72
C PRO A 108 4.65 28.00 8.72
N GLN A 109 5.12 27.79 7.49
CA GLN A 109 4.27 27.40 6.37
C GLN A 109 5.09 26.76 5.24
N GLN A 110 4.43 25.94 4.44
CA GLN A 110 4.90 25.47 3.15
C GLN A 110 4.12 26.19 2.06
N GLN A 111 4.81 26.55 0.97
CA GLN A 111 4.25 27.35 -0.10
C GLN A 111 4.67 26.79 -1.44
N SER A 112 3.72 26.71 -2.38
CA SER A 112 4.01 26.34 -3.76
C SER A 112 3.19 27.17 -4.75
N ILE A 113 3.73 27.32 -5.96
CA ILE A 113 3.10 27.98 -7.09
C ILE A 113 3.22 27.09 -8.31
N SER A 114 2.12 26.92 -9.03
CA SER A 114 2.10 26.40 -10.38
C SER A 114 1.73 27.54 -11.32
N TYR A 115 2.60 27.87 -12.27
CA TYR A 115 2.36 28.84 -13.31
C TYR A 115 1.81 28.17 -14.55
N PHE A 116 0.88 28.84 -15.24
CA PHE A 116 0.19 28.33 -16.42
C PHE A 116 0.39 29.24 -17.63
N ASP A 117 0.36 28.65 -18.81
CA ASP A 117 0.33 29.40 -20.07
C ASP A 117 -1.09 29.90 -20.41
N GLY A 118 -1.24 30.56 -21.57
CA GLY A 118 -2.54 31.08 -22.04
C GLY A 118 -3.58 30.01 -22.39
N LEU A 119 -3.19 28.72 -22.41
CA LEU A 119 -4.09 27.57 -22.63
C LEU A 119 -4.41 26.82 -21.34
N GLY A 120 -3.93 27.32 -20.18
CA GLY A 120 -4.14 26.70 -18.88
C GLY A 120 -3.27 25.46 -18.64
N ARG A 121 -2.18 25.28 -19.39
CA ARG A 121 -1.22 24.19 -19.17
C ARG A 121 -0.10 24.65 -18.22
N PRO A 122 0.35 23.82 -17.27
CA PRO A 122 1.41 24.21 -16.34
C PRO A 122 2.73 24.40 -17.09
N LYS A 123 3.40 25.53 -16.91
CA LYS A 123 4.69 25.86 -17.55
C LYS A 123 5.87 25.94 -16.58
N GLN A 124 5.61 26.14 -15.29
CA GLN A 124 6.64 26.12 -14.24
C GLN A 124 6.01 25.76 -12.89
N GLU A 125 6.69 24.91 -12.12
CA GLU A 125 6.34 24.59 -10.74
C GLU A 125 7.42 25.11 -9.79
N LEU A 126 6.99 25.71 -8.69
CA LEU A 126 7.87 26.38 -7.72
C LEU A 126 7.46 25.97 -6.30
N SER A 127 8.42 25.52 -5.49
CA SER A 127 8.27 25.40 -4.03
C SER A 127 9.10 26.46 -3.33
N ILE A 128 8.44 27.46 -2.76
CA ILE A 128 9.07 28.68 -2.25
C ILE A 128 9.88 28.38 -0.99
N LYS A 129 11.15 28.79 -0.98
CA LYS A 129 12.11 28.63 0.15
C LYS A 129 12.12 27.22 0.74
N SER A 130 11.89 26.20 -0.09
CA SER A 130 11.69 24.81 0.34
C SER A 130 12.98 24.00 0.53
N THR A 131 14.09 24.50 0.01
CA THR A 131 15.40 23.87 0.22
C THR A 131 15.90 24.13 1.66
N PRO A 132 16.85 23.34 2.20
CA PRO A 132 17.43 23.58 3.53
C PRO A 132 18.03 24.98 3.67
N ASN A 133 18.70 25.53 2.65
CA ASN A 133 19.27 26.89 2.70
C ASN A 133 18.25 28.00 2.36
N GLY A 134 16.96 27.68 2.19
CA GLY A 134 15.91 28.66 1.93
C GLY A 134 15.87 29.19 0.50
N ASN A 135 16.49 28.50 -0.46
CA ASN A 135 16.27 28.68 -1.90
C ASN A 135 14.90 28.11 -2.31
N ASP A 136 14.37 28.60 -3.43
CA ASP A 136 13.20 28.01 -4.06
C ASP A 136 13.61 26.75 -4.84
N LEU A 137 12.73 25.75 -4.91
CA LEU A 137 12.93 24.57 -5.76
C LEU A 137 12.04 24.71 -7.00
N VAL A 138 12.64 24.78 -8.19
CA VAL A 138 11.95 25.17 -9.44
C VAL A 138 12.02 24.04 -10.46
N THR A 139 10.91 23.75 -11.12
CA THR A 139 10.84 22.81 -12.26
C THR A 139 10.24 23.51 -13.47
N ASP A 140 10.91 23.43 -14.61
CA ASP A 140 10.42 23.96 -15.89
C ASP A 140 9.61 22.90 -16.64
N ILE A 141 8.50 23.30 -17.28
CA ILE A 141 7.61 22.39 -18.00
C ILE A 141 7.44 22.91 -19.45
N PRO A 142 8.40 22.60 -20.33
CA PRO A 142 8.33 23.03 -21.72
C PRO A 142 7.39 22.13 -22.53
N TYR A 143 6.76 22.73 -23.55
CA TYR A 143 5.95 22.04 -24.55
C TYR A 143 6.57 22.25 -25.93
N ASP A 144 6.42 21.26 -26.80
CA ASP A 144 6.76 21.42 -28.21
C ASP A 144 5.75 22.33 -28.94
N SER A 145 5.99 22.58 -30.24
CA SER A 145 5.12 23.41 -31.08
C SER A 145 3.69 22.87 -31.24
N PHE A 146 3.47 21.58 -30.95
CA PHE A 146 2.15 20.93 -30.97
C PHE A 146 1.48 20.94 -29.60
N GLY A 147 2.16 21.46 -28.57
CA GLY A 147 1.64 21.55 -27.23
C GLY A 147 1.78 20.28 -26.40
N ARG A 148 2.69 19.38 -26.78
CA ARG A 148 2.97 18.12 -26.10
C ARG A 148 4.19 18.27 -25.21
N GLN A 149 4.14 17.66 -24.03
CA GLN A 149 5.27 17.64 -23.10
C GLN A 149 6.22 16.48 -23.44
N VAL A 150 7.21 16.77 -24.30
CA VAL A 150 8.23 15.80 -24.73
C VAL A 150 9.42 15.72 -23.78
N GLN A 151 9.64 16.75 -22.97
CA GLN A 151 10.70 16.79 -21.97
C GLN A 151 10.13 16.90 -20.55
N SER A 152 10.75 16.18 -19.63
CA SER A 152 10.47 16.23 -18.20
C SER A 152 11.74 16.66 -17.47
N TRP A 153 11.86 17.94 -17.14
CA TRP A 153 13.03 18.50 -16.49
C TRP A 153 13.09 18.15 -15.00
N LEU A 154 14.32 18.00 -14.48
CA LEU A 154 14.56 17.80 -13.07
C LEU A 154 14.48 19.12 -12.29
N PRO A 155 14.01 19.09 -11.04
CA PRO A 155 13.92 20.29 -10.19
C PRO A 155 15.30 20.85 -9.85
N VAL A 156 15.45 22.16 -9.78
CA VAL A 156 16.72 22.81 -9.44
C VAL A 156 16.54 23.85 -8.34
N PRO A 157 17.45 23.91 -7.34
CA PRO A 157 17.44 24.99 -6.35
C PRO A 157 17.84 26.30 -7.01
N MET A 158 17.03 27.34 -6.83
CA MET A 158 17.26 28.68 -7.34
C MET A 158 17.03 29.73 -6.25
N GLY A 159 17.75 30.85 -6.32
CA GLY A 159 17.57 31.96 -5.38
C GLY A 159 16.11 32.41 -5.32
N SER A 160 15.60 32.68 -4.11
CA SER A 160 14.17 32.98 -3.96
C SER A 160 13.79 34.31 -4.62
N GLN A 161 12.77 34.29 -5.47
CA GLN A 161 12.20 35.50 -6.09
C GLN A 161 10.83 35.85 -5.48
N ASN A 162 10.63 35.47 -4.21
CA ASN A 162 9.38 35.67 -3.46
C ASN A 162 8.14 35.14 -4.21
N GLY A 163 8.30 33.96 -4.82
CA GLY A 163 7.23 33.30 -5.54
C GLY A 163 7.14 33.64 -7.03
N ASN A 164 7.87 34.64 -7.53
CA ASN A 164 7.84 34.98 -8.97
C ASN A 164 8.32 33.83 -9.86
N ILE A 165 7.80 33.81 -11.09
CA ILE A 165 8.29 32.95 -12.17
C ILE A 165 9.76 33.26 -12.42
N GLN A 166 10.57 32.21 -12.51
CA GLN A 166 12.01 32.32 -12.68
C GLN A 166 12.42 32.03 -14.14
N SER A 167 13.43 32.76 -14.63
CA SER A 167 14.00 32.54 -15.97
C SER A 167 15.30 31.75 -15.90
N GLY A 168 15.71 31.10 -16.99
CA GLY A 168 16.98 30.35 -17.06
C GLY A 168 16.99 29.03 -16.27
N VAL A 169 15.82 28.51 -15.87
CA VAL A 169 15.70 27.29 -15.05
C VAL A 169 16.39 26.09 -15.68
N GLN A 170 16.21 25.87 -16.99
CA GLN A 170 16.85 24.78 -17.73
C GLN A 170 18.39 24.86 -17.71
N ALA A 171 18.95 26.05 -17.87
CA ALA A 171 20.39 26.28 -17.79
C ALA A 171 20.92 26.07 -16.37
N ALA A 172 20.17 26.52 -15.36
CA ALA A 172 20.49 26.28 -13.95
C ALA A 172 20.50 24.78 -13.63
N ALA A 173 19.48 24.02 -14.07
CA ALA A 173 19.41 22.57 -13.88
C ALA A 173 20.62 21.87 -14.52
N SER A 174 20.97 22.23 -15.74
CA SER A 174 22.13 21.71 -16.48
C SER A 174 23.48 22.02 -15.81
N GLY A 175 23.58 23.11 -15.04
CA GLY A 175 24.77 23.45 -14.25
C GLY A 175 24.81 22.79 -12.87
N TYR A 176 23.65 22.43 -12.31
CA TYR A 176 23.50 21.86 -10.98
C TYR A 176 23.86 20.38 -10.94
N TYR A 177 23.22 19.58 -11.80
CA TYR A 177 23.38 18.12 -11.80
C TYR A 177 24.75 17.67 -12.32
N LYS A 178 25.22 16.51 -11.81
CA LYS A 178 26.56 15.97 -12.10
C LYS A 178 26.51 14.57 -12.71
N LYS A 179 27.48 14.29 -13.57
CA LYS A 179 27.79 12.96 -14.11
C LYS A 179 28.49 12.10 -13.06
N ALA A 180 28.64 10.81 -13.32
CA ALA A 180 29.36 9.89 -12.43
C ALA A 180 30.82 10.30 -12.14
N ASN A 181 31.46 11.07 -13.03
CA ASN A 181 32.82 11.58 -12.86
C ASN A 181 32.90 12.95 -12.15
N GLY A 182 31.78 13.49 -11.67
CA GLY A 182 31.70 14.78 -10.97
C GLY A 182 31.60 16.03 -11.86
N SER A 183 31.70 15.90 -13.18
CA SER A 183 31.48 17.02 -14.11
C SER A 183 29.99 17.39 -14.24
N THR A 184 29.67 18.60 -14.71
CA THR A 184 28.28 19.04 -14.95
C THR A 184 27.59 18.19 -16.00
N ASP A 185 26.32 17.87 -15.77
CA ASP A 185 25.50 17.07 -16.69
C ASP A 185 24.47 17.95 -17.43
N PRO A 186 24.65 18.20 -18.74
CA PRO A 186 23.72 19.00 -19.52
C PRO A 186 22.36 18.32 -19.77
N LEU A 187 22.21 17.03 -19.50
CA LEU A 187 20.97 16.27 -19.74
C LEU A 187 20.17 16.09 -18.44
N ALA A 188 19.80 17.20 -17.82
CA ALA A 188 18.98 17.26 -16.60
C ALA A 188 17.47 17.06 -16.86
N TYR A 189 17.11 16.27 -17.88
CA TYR A 189 15.72 16.01 -18.25
C TYR A 189 15.55 14.60 -18.84
N GLY A 190 14.37 14.02 -18.66
CA GLY A 190 13.92 12.87 -19.43
C GLY A 190 13.28 13.33 -20.73
N GLU A 191 13.37 12.53 -21.77
CA GLU A 191 12.87 12.86 -23.11
C GLU A 191 12.02 11.72 -23.67
N LYS A 192 10.90 12.07 -24.31
CA LYS A 192 10.05 11.12 -25.04
C LYS A 192 10.13 11.40 -26.52
N THR A 193 10.34 10.34 -27.30
CA THR A 193 10.11 10.35 -28.73
C THR A 193 8.70 9.83 -28.97
N LEU A 194 7.86 10.65 -29.60
CA LEU A 194 6.47 10.31 -29.91
C LEU A 194 6.33 9.95 -31.38
N GLU A 195 5.37 9.09 -31.68
CA GLU A 195 4.91 8.82 -33.03
C GLU A 195 4.31 10.08 -33.63
N ASN A 196 4.59 10.35 -34.91
CA ASN A 196 3.96 11.44 -35.64
C ASN A 196 2.54 11.05 -36.09
N SER A 197 1.67 10.76 -35.13
CA SER A 197 0.26 10.39 -35.34
C SER A 197 -0.63 11.10 -34.32
N PRO A 198 -1.95 11.24 -34.59
CA PRO A 198 -2.89 11.80 -33.62
C PRO A 198 -3.01 11.02 -32.30
N LEU A 199 -2.42 9.82 -32.23
CA LEU A 199 -2.42 8.99 -31.02
C LEU A 199 -1.25 9.34 -30.07
N ASP A 200 -0.23 10.08 -30.54
CA ASP A 200 0.95 10.49 -29.77
C ASP A 200 1.57 9.33 -28.95
N ARG A 201 1.62 8.13 -29.55
CA ARG A 201 2.17 6.95 -28.89
C ARG A 201 3.66 7.11 -28.66
N ILE A 202 4.16 6.65 -27.53
CA ILE A 202 5.59 6.72 -27.20
C ILE A 202 6.34 5.70 -28.05
N LEU A 203 7.39 6.11 -28.76
CA LEU A 203 8.29 5.24 -29.51
C LEU A 203 9.60 5.00 -28.76
N ALA A 204 10.07 5.99 -28.01
CA ALA A 204 11.23 5.86 -27.14
C ALA A 204 11.13 6.78 -25.93
N GLN A 205 11.79 6.40 -24.83
CA GLN A 205 11.91 7.21 -23.64
C GLN A 205 13.35 7.18 -23.12
N ALA A 206 13.98 8.35 -23.04
CA ALA A 206 15.25 8.57 -22.38
C ALA A 206 14.99 9.05 -20.94
N ALA A 207 15.70 8.48 -19.97
CA ALA A 207 15.74 9.03 -18.63
C ALA A 207 16.93 10.00 -18.47
N PRO A 208 16.88 10.95 -17.50
CA PRO A 208 17.92 11.96 -17.33
C PRO A 208 19.33 11.40 -17.18
N GLY A 209 20.32 12.20 -17.59
CA GLY A 209 21.74 11.96 -17.42
C GLY A 209 22.49 11.62 -18.70
N SER A 210 23.60 12.32 -18.95
CA SER A 210 24.47 12.11 -20.11
C SER A 210 25.12 10.73 -20.12
N ASP A 211 25.30 10.13 -18.95
CA ASP A 211 25.85 8.77 -18.88
C ASP A 211 24.90 7.72 -19.48
N TRP A 212 23.61 8.05 -19.66
CA TRP A 212 22.60 7.23 -20.33
C TRP A 212 22.25 7.74 -21.74
N ASP A 213 23.04 8.66 -22.30
CA ASP A 213 22.80 9.10 -23.66
C ASP A 213 22.93 7.92 -24.65
N GLY A 214 22.02 7.86 -25.63
CA GLY A 214 21.85 6.71 -26.52
C GLY A 214 21.26 5.45 -25.87
N LYS A 215 20.94 5.46 -24.56
CA LYS A 215 20.32 4.35 -23.82
C LYS A 215 18.88 4.71 -23.47
N LYS A 216 17.96 4.35 -24.36
CA LYS A 216 16.54 4.70 -24.27
C LYS A 216 15.69 3.44 -24.25
N VAL A 217 14.65 3.42 -23.42
CA VAL A 217 13.59 2.41 -23.52
C VAL A 217 12.90 2.57 -24.87
N GLN A 218 12.74 1.48 -25.62
CA GLN A 218 12.11 1.49 -26.94
C GLN A 218 10.74 0.82 -26.89
N TYR A 219 9.80 1.38 -27.64
CA TYR A 219 8.42 0.88 -27.76
C TYR A 219 8.11 0.61 -29.23
N GLN A 220 7.60 -0.58 -29.52
CA GLN A 220 7.14 -0.95 -30.86
C GLN A 220 5.71 -1.47 -30.78
N TYR A 221 4.87 -1.00 -31.70
CA TYR A 221 3.47 -1.41 -31.83
C TYR A 221 3.30 -2.14 -33.17
N GLN A 222 3.07 -3.44 -33.09
CA GLN A 222 3.03 -4.37 -34.22
C GLN A 222 1.76 -5.23 -34.14
N ALA A 223 1.61 -6.13 -35.11
CA ALA A 223 0.69 -7.25 -35.01
C ALA A 223 1.48 -8.57 -35.02
N ASN A 224 0.88 -9.66 -34.53
CA ASN A 224 1.56 -10.95 -34.45
C ASN A 224 1.86 -11.55 -35.84
N ALA A 225 2.95 -12.31 -35.95
CA ALA A 225 3.22 -13.15 -37.12
C ALA A 225 2.39 -14.45 -37.08
N ASP A 226 2.29 -15.11 -38.23
CA ASP A 226 1.67 -16.44 -38.34
C ASP A 226 2.41 -17.45 -37.46
N GLY A 227 1.70 -18.23 -36.65
CA GLY A 227 2.31 -19.25 -35.81
C GLY A 227 3.01 -18.75 -34.54
N GLU A 228 3.06 -17.43 -34.30
CA GLU A 228 3.89 -16.84 -33.23
C GLU A 228 3.35 -17.09 -31.80
N VAL A 229 2.03 -17.24 -31.68
CA VAL A 229 1.31 -17.34 -30.40
C VAL A 229 0.41 -18.57 -30.43
N TYR A 230 0.51 -19.43 -29.42
CA TYR A 230 -0.40 -20.57 -29.26
C TYR A 230 -1.81 -20.10 -28.95
N ARG A 231 -2.79 -20.79 -29.53
CA ARG A 231 -4.21 -20.52 -29.27
C ARG A 231 -4.73 -21.53 -28.27
N TYR A 232 -4.56 -21.22 -26.99
CA TYR A 232 -5.23 -21.93 -25.92
C TYR A 232 -6.72 -21.60 -25.92
N THR A 233 -7.55 -22.63 -25.81
CA THR A 233 -9.00 -22.52 -25.74
C THR A 233 -9.48 -23.25 -24.50
N THR A 234 -10.69 -22.94 -24.06
CA THR A 234 -11.37 -23.71 -23.01
C THR A 234 -12.55 -24.46 -23.60
N SER A 235 -13.05 -25.42 -22.83
CA SER A 235 -14.45 -25.85 -22.85
C SER A 235 -14.97 -25.79 -21.43
N THR A 236 -15.87 -24.85 -21.12
CA THR A 236 -16.40 -24.68 -19.76
C THR A 236 -17.73 -25.39 -19.57
N SER A 237 -17.82 -26.17 -18.49
CA SER A 237 -19.06 -26.69 -17.92
C SER A 237 -19.35 -26.04 -16.57
N TRP A 238 -20.54 -26.28 -16.01
CA TRP A 238 -20.91 -25.81 -14.69
C TRP A 238 -21.05 -27.00 -13.74
N SER A 239 -20.40 -26.92 -12.59
CA SER A 239 -20.54 -27.91 -11.53
C SER A 239 -20.63 -27.20 -10.19
N ASN A 240 -21.59 -27.59 -9.36
CA ASN A 240 -21.78 -27.00 -8.03
C ASN A 240 -21.86 -25.47 -8.10
N ASN A 241 -22.61 -24.90 -9.05
CA ASN A 241 -22.74 -23.45 -9.25
C ASN A 241 -21.42 -22.68 -9.52
N ALA A 242 -20.37 -23.35 -9.95
CA ALA A 242 -19.12 -22.74 -10.38
C ALA A 242 -18.72 -23.22 -11.79
N THR A 243 -17.97 -22.38 -12.50
CA THR A 243 -17.38 -22.74 -13.78
C THR A 243 -16.30 -23.81 -13.61
N VAL A 244 -16.24 -24.76 -14.54
CA VAL A 244 -15.20 -25.79 -14.63
C VAL A 244 -14.71 -25.79 -16.08
N SER A 245 -13.59 -25.09 -16.29
CA SER A 245 -12.95 -24.98 -17.60
C SER A 245 -11.97 -26.13 -17.81
N VAL A 246 -11.98 -26.73 -18.99
CA VAL A 246 -10.95 -27.69 -19.45
C VAL A 246 -10.07 -26.98 -20.48
N LEU A 247 -8.76 -26.99 -20.27
CA LEU A 247 -7.79 -26.37 -21.17
C LEU A 247 -7.57 -27.24 -22.41
N GLY A 248 -7.62 -26.62 -23.59
CA GLY A 248 -7.27 -27.22 -24.87
C GLY A 248 -6.30 -26.34 -25.66
N LEU A 249 -5.64 -26.93 -26.65
CA LEU A 249 -4.76 -26.23 -27.59
C LEU A 249 -5.34 -26.35 -29.00
N SER A 250 -5.72 -25.23 -29.59
CA SER A 250 -6.35 -25.16 -30.91
C SER A 250 -5.40 -24.54 -31.95
N GLY A 251 -4.19 -25.09 -32.05
CA GLY A 251 -3.13 -24.60 -32.93
C GLY A 251 -2.54 -23.26 -32.49
N THR A 252 -2.30 -22.38 -33.46
CA THR A 252 -1.71 -21.05 -33.26
C THR A 252 -2.61 -19.96 -33.85
N TYR A 253 -2.43 -18.74 -33.40
CA TYR A 253 -3.05 -17.57 -34.02
C TYR A 253 -2.44 -17.31 -35.41
N GLY A 254 -3.29 -16.93 -36.36
CA GLY A 254 -2.85 -16.50 -37.69
C GLY A 254 -2.23 -15.11 -37.66
N ALA A 255 -1.49 -14.74 -38.71
CA ALA A 255 -0.89 -13.40 -38.81
C ALA A 255 -1.90 -12.26 -38.66
N ASN A 256 -1.47 -11.16 -38.04
CA ASN A 256 -2.23 -9.91 -37.87
C ASN A 256 -3.55 -10.03 -37.08
N SER A 257 -3.70 -11.06 -36.23
CA SER A 257 -4.92 -11.29 -35.44
C SER A 257 -4.85 -10.72 -34.01
N LEU A 258 -3.65 -10.45 -33.51
CA LEU A 258 -3.36 -9.94 -32.18
C LEU A 258 -2.53 -8.66 -32.26
N TYR A 259 -2.80 -7.73 -31.35
CA TYR A 259 -1.91 -6.60 -31.08
C TYR A 259 -0.65 -7.11 -30.40
N LYS A 260 0.52 -6.65 -30.87
CA LYS A 260 1.84 -7.01 -30.34
C LYS A 260 2.57 -5.75 -29.90
N ASN A 261 2.79 -5.61 -28.60
CA ASN A 261 3.54 -4.50 -28.03
C ASN A 261 4.91 -5.00 -27.60
N VAL A 262 5.99 -4.40 -28.10
CA VAL A 262 7.37 -4.74 -27.70
C VAL A 262 7.93 -3.57 -26.91
N VAL A 263 8.44 -3.84 -25.72
CA VAL A 263 9.19 -2.89 -24.90
C VAL A 263 10.62 -3.43 -24.73
N THR A 264 11.62 -2.63 -25.09
CA THR A 264 13.04 -2.97 -24.89
C THR A 264 13.64 -2.02 -23.87
N ASP A 265 14.23 -2.53 -22.80
CA ASP A 265 14.87 -1.72 -21.76
C ASP A 265 16.19 -1.10 -22.24
N GLU A 266 16.81 -0.25 -21.40
CA GLU A 266 18.06 0.42 -21.75
C GLU A 266 19.28 -0.52 -21.93
N ASP A 267 19.17 -1.77 -21.46
CA ASP A 267 20.21 -2.80 -21.60
C ASP A 267 19.93 -3.77 -22.77
N GLY A 268 18.83 -3.58 -23.50
CA GLY A 268 18.46 -4.38 -24.68
C GLY A 268 17.55 -5.58 -24.38
N ASN A 269 17.09 -5.74 -23.13
CA ASN A 269 16.19 -6.83 -22.77
C ASN A 269 14.77 -6.51 -23.22
N SER A 270 14.12 -7.46 -23.90
CA SER A 270 12.82 -7.25 -24.52
C SER A 270 11.68 -7.96 -23.78
N THR A 271 10.57 -7.26 -23.66
CA THR A 271 9.26 -7.83 -23.30
C THR A 271 8.29 -7.66 -24.43
N ILE A 272 7.53 -8.70 -24.72
CA ILE A 272 6.50 -8.70 -25.76
C ILE A 272 5.17 -9.07 -25.13
N GLU A 273 4.16 -8.23 -25.32
CA GLU A 273 2.79 -8.45 -24.87
C GLU A 273 1.88 -8.64 -26.08
N PHE A 274 1.06 -9.69 -26.06
CA PHE A 274 0.07 -9.98 -27.09
C PHE A 274 -1.35 -9.83 -26.56
N LYS A 275 -2.17 -9.03 -27.25
CA LYS A 275 -3.55 -8.75 -26.88
C LYS A 275 -4.53 -9.10 -28.00
N ASN A 276 -5.70 -9.62 -27.62
CA ASN A 276 -6.79 -9.83 -28.57
C ASN A 276 -7.55 -8.53 -28.87
N GLY A 277 -8.53 -8.59 -29.78
CA GLY A 277 -9.37 -7.44 -30.15
C GLY A 277 -10.22 -6.86 -29.01
N GLN A 278 -10.39 -7.59 -27.90
CA GLN A 278 -11.10 -7.13 -26.70
C GLN A 278 -10.17 -6.45 -25.67
N GLY A 279 -8.85 -6.42 -25.94
CA GLY A 279 -7.85 -5.84 -25.06
C GLY A 279 -7.35 -6.76 -23.95
N GLN A 280 -7.76 -8.05 -23.96
CA GLN A 280 -7.24 -9.04 -23.01
C GLN A 280 -5.83 -9.46 -23.42
N THR A 281 -4.88 -9.48 -22.47
CA THR A 281 -3.55 -10.06 -22.70
C THR A 281 -3.69 -11.57 -22.80
N LEU A 282 -3.13 -12.17 -23.84
CA LEU A 282 -3.10 -13.61 -24.03
C LEU A 282 -1.73 -14.21 -23.72
N LEU A 283 -0.67 -13.45 -23.96
CA LEU A 283 0.71 -13.87 -23.77
C LEU A 283 1.57 -12.68 -23.37
N VAL A 284 2.41 -12.91 -22.36
CA VAL A 284 3.58 -12.10 -22.04
C VAL A 284 4.82 -12.94 -22.28
N ARG A 285 5.72 -12.46 -23.13
CA ARG A 285 6.95 -13.13 -23.50
C ARG A 285 8.15 -12.30 -23.07
N LYS A 286 9.06 -12.91 -22.32
CA LYS A 286 10.40 -12.37 -22.07
C LYS A 286 11.43 -13.13 -22.88
N LYS A 287 12.49 -12.44 -23.30
CA LYS A 287 13.60 -13.07 -24.00
C LYS A 287 14.82 -13.21 -23.10
N ASN A 288 15.31 -14.42 -22.94
CA ASN A 288 16.61 -14.70 -22.37
C ASN A 288 17.54 -15.25 -23.46
N GLY A 289 18.25 -14.37 -24.17
CA GLY A 289 18.96 -14.76 -25.38
C GLY A 289 17.99 -15.27 -26.45
N SER A 290 18.14 -16.54 -26.86
CA SER A 290 17.24 -17.21 -27.81
C SER A 290 16.02 -17.86 -27.16
N GLU A 291 15.98 -17.98 -25.84
CA GLU A 291 14.91 -18.65 -25.10
C GLU A 291 13.77 -17.66 -24.79
N ASN A 292 12.52 -18.11 -24.99
CA ASN A 292 11.33 -17.34 -24.67
C ASN A 292 10.71 -17.85 -23.37
N LEU A 293 10.55 -16.96 -22.39
CA LEU A 293 9.80 -17.24 -21.18
C LEU A 293 8.37 -16.71 -21.38
N ASP A 294 7.48 -17.61 -21.78
CA ASP A 294 6.10 -17.32 -22.15
C ASP A 294 5.14 -17.55 -20.98
N THR A 295 4.36 -16.54 -20.62
CA THR A 295 3.25 -16.68 -19.66
C THR A 295 1.93 -16.45 -20.38
N TYR A 296 1.11 -17.49 -20.46
CA TYR A 296 -0.19 -17.42 -21.14
C TYR A 296 -1.32 -17.15 -20.16
N TYR A 297 -2.27 -16.33 -20.60
CA TYR A 297 -3.49 -15.98 -19.88
C TYR A 297 -4.67 -16.49 -20.71
N VAL A 298 -5.42 -17.45 -20.16
CA VAL A 298 -6.45 -18.16 -20.90
C VAL A 298 -7.81 -17.82 -20.32
N TYR A 299 -8.68 -17.27 -21.16
CA TYR A 299 -10.04 -16.89 -20.79
C TYR A 299 -11.02 -17.95 -21.24
N ASN A 300 -12.06 -18.15 -20.44
CA ASN A 300 -13.19 -18.98 -20.84
C ASN A 300 -14.17 -18.25 -21.76
N GLU A 301 -15.22 -18.95 -22.19
CA GLU A 301 -16.26 -18.43 -23.10
C GLU A 301 -17.10 -17.31 -22.48
N TYR A 302 -16.95 -17.07 -21.16
CA TYR A 302 -17.56 -15.98 -20.41
C TYR A 302 -16.62 -14.78 -20.20
N ASN A 303 -15.44 -14.77 -20.86
CA ASN A 303 -14.37 -13.77 -20.69
C ASN A 303 -13.74 -13.73 -19.29
N GLN A 304 -13.82 -14.83 -18.54
CA GLN A 304 -13.22 -14.96 -17.21
C GLN A 304 -11.83 -15.61 -17.34
N LEU A 305 -10.83 -15.12 -16.61
CA LEU A 305 -9.49 -15.72 -16.60
C LEU A 305 -9.56 -17.10 -15.95
N ALA A 306 -9.49 -18.18 -16.73
CA ALA A 306 -9.62 -19.55 -16.23
C ALA A 306 -8.26 -20.16 -15.85
N PHE A 307 -7.20 -19.84 -16.61
CA PHE A 307 -5.86 -20.35 -16.36
C PHE A 307 -4.79 -19.28 -16.56
N VAL A 308 -3.73 -19.37 -15.78
CA VAL A 308 -2.43 -18.77 -16.12
C VAL A 308 -1.38 -19.87 -16.20
N ILE A 309 -0.76 -19.99 -17.37
CA ILE A 309 0.20 -21.05 -17.69
C ILE A 309 1.60 -20.42 -17.69
N PRO A 310 2.48 -20.79 -16.75
CA PRO A 310 3.80 -20.19 -16.65
C PRO A 310 4.80 -20.82 -17.66
N PRO A 311 5.98 -20.20 -17.85
CA PRO A 311 6.96 -20.59 -18.86
C PRO A 311 7.33 -22.08 -18.88
N LEU A 312 7.55 -22.70 -17.72
CA LEU A 312 7.97 -24.10 -17.62
C LEU A 312 6.87 -25.10 -18.03
N ALA A 313 5.60 -24.69 -18.04
CA ALA A 313 4.49 -25.55 -18.45
C ALA A 313 4.23 -25.50 -19.96
N ILE A 314 4.80 -24.52 -20.67
CA ILE A 314 4.63 -24.36 -22.12
C ILE A 314 5.38 -25.47 -22.86
N HIS A 315 4.85 -25.89 -24.02
CA HIS A 315 5.36 -26.98 -24.86
C HIS A 315 5.30 -28.40 -24.26
N LYS A 316 4.68 -28.56 -23.09
CA LYS A 316 4.42 -29.86 -22.48
C LYS A 316 3.00 -30.34 -22.78
N GLY A 317 2.78 -31.65 -22.68
CA GLY A 317 1.44 -32.22 -22.78
C GLY A 317 0.55 -31.66 -21.67
N VAL A 318 -0.60 -31.09 -22.05
CA VAL A 318 -1.55 -30.55 -21.07
C VAL A 318 -2.31 -31.71 -20.44
N ASP A 319 -1.95 -32.04 -19.21
CA ASP A 319 -2.69 -32.96 -18.35
C ASP A 319 -2.99 -32.33 -16.98
N ALA A 320 -3.85 -32.98 -16.21
CA ALA A 320 -4.26 -32.48 -14.90
C ALA A 320 -3.10 -32.37 -13.90
N THR A 321 -2.11 -33.27 -13.97
CA THR A 321 -0.95 -33.26 -13.07
C THR A 321 -0.09 -32.04 -13.33
N LEU A 322 0.24 -31.76 -14.60
CA LEU A 322 1.01 -30.59 -15.00
C LEU A 322 0.31 -29.29 -14.58
N LEU A 323 -1.01 -29.19 -14.81
CA LEU A 323 -1.79 -28.01 -14.44
C LEU A 323 -1.88 -27.83 -12.92
N ASN A 324 -1.98 -28.91 -12.16
CA ASN A 324 -2.01 -28.84 -10.69
C ASN A 324 -0.67 -28.42 -10.10
N GLU A 325 0.44 -28.77 -10.74
CA GLU A 325 1.79 -28.52 -10.23
C GLU A 325 2.38 -27.19 -10.70
N LEU A 326 2.01 -26.70 -11.89
CA LEU A 326 2.59 -25.50 -12.48
C LEU A 326 1.59 -24.38 -12.79
N ALA A 327 0.30 -24.66 -13.04
CA ALA A 327 -0.63 -23.61 -13.50
C ALA A 327 -1.45 -22.99 -12.36
N TYR A 328 -1.87 -21.74 -12.56
CA TYR A 328 -2.92 -21.12 -11.77
C TYR A 328 -4.27 -21.46 -12.40
N GLN A 329 -5.25 -21.83 -11.58
CA GLN A 329 -6.59 -22.23 -12.05
C GLN A 329 -7.66 -21.49 -11.27
N TYR A 330 -8.70 -21.04 -11.97
CA TYR A 330 -9.74 -20.17 -11.43
C TYR A 330 -11.14 -20.63 -11.83
N ARG A 331 -12.08 -20.49 -10.91
CA ARG A 331 -13.49 -20.81 -11.12
C ARG A 331 -14.38 -19.74 -10.52
N TYR A 332 -15.46 -19.45 -11.24
CA TYR A 332 -16.34 -18.33 -10.97
C TYR A 332 -17.78 -18.80 -10.81
N ASP A 333 -18.56 -18.11 -9.99
CA ASP A 333 -19.99 -18.34 -9.89
C ASP A 333 -20.78 -17.62 -11.00
N GLY A 334 -22.11 -17.78 -10.98
CA GLY A 334 -23.04 -17.12 -11.91
C GLY A 334 -23.07 -15.59 -11.82
N GLN A 335 -22.41 -14.99 -10.82
CA GLN A 335 -22.28 -13.54 -10.63
C GLN A 335 -20.88 -13.02 -11.00
N ASN A 336 -20.05 -13.86 -11.62
CA ASN A 336 -18.67 -13.55 -12.01
C ASN A 336 -17.74 -13.28 -10.80
N ARG A 337 -18.03 -13.86 -9.63
CA ARG A 337 -17.16 -13.81 -8.46
C ARG A 337 -16.25 -15.03 -8.43
N LEU A 338 -14.98 -14.85 -8.11
CA LEU A 338 -14.03 -15.95 -7.95
C LEU A 338 -14.42 -16.79 -6.73
N VAL A 339 -14.79 -18.06 -6.92
CA VAL A 339 -15.27 -18.94 -5.84
C VAL A 339 -14.34 -20.10 -5.54
N GLU A 340 -13.48 -20.47 -6.49
CA GLU A 340 -12.43 -21.46 -6.27
C GLU A 340 -11.17 -21.03 -7.01
N LYS A 341 -10.02 -21.14 -6.36
CA LYS A 341 -8.72 -20.93 -6.99
C LYS A 341 -7.74 -22.03 -6.61
N LYS A 342 -6.76 -22.29 -7.47
CA LYS A 342 -5.68 -23.23 -7.21
C LYS A 342 -4.37 -22.60 -7.64
N LEU A 343 -3.40 -22.63 -6.72
CA LEU A 343 -2.03 -22.17 -6.98
C LEU A 343 -1.14 -23.35 -7.39
N PRO A 344 -0.03 -23.12 -8.12
CA PRO A 344 0.88 -24.18 -8.53
C PRO A 344 1.38 -25.02 -7.34
N GLY A 345 1.13 -26.33 -7.37
CA GLY A 345 1.58 -27.27 -6.33
C GLY A 345 0.76 -27.26 -5.03
N LYS A 346 -0.31 -26.45 -4.96
CA LYS A 346 -1.21 -26.28 -3.80
C LYS A 346 -2.61 -26.83 -4.08
N ASP A 347 -3.33 -27.31 -3.06
CA ASP A 347 -4.73 -27.71 -3.22
C ASP A 347 -5.67 -26.52 -3.54
N TRP A 348 -6.91 -26.82 -3.93
CA TRP A 348 -7.92 -25.79 -4.13
C TRP A 348 -8.17 -24.98 -2.85
N GLU A 349 -8.43 -23.70 -3.05
CA GLU A 349 -8.96 -22.77 -2.05
C GLU A 349 -10.38 -22.39 -2.44
N TYR A 350 -11.30 -22.52 -1.49
CA TYR A 350 -12.72 -22.25 -1.69
C TYR A 350 -13.11 -20.94 -1.01
N MET A 351 -14.02 -20.21 -1.65
CA MET A 351 -14.52 -18.91 -1.22
C MET A 351 -16.05 -18.92 -1.23
N VAL A 352 -16.66 -18.33 -0.20
CA VAL A 352 -18.11 -18.21 -0.06
C VAL A 352 -18.47 -16.76 0.21
N TYR A 353 -19.47 -16.25 -0.49
CA TYR A 353 -19.90 -14.86 -0.41
C TYR A 353 -21.31 -14.72 0.17
N ASP A 354 -21.58 -13.62 0.86
CA ASP A 354 -22.95 -13.28 1.26
C ASP A 354 -23.72 -12.54 0.13
N ARG A 355 -24.97 -12.17 0.41
CA ARG A 355 -25.84 -11.41 -0.51
C ARG A 355 -25.38 -9.96 -0.74
N GLN A 356 -24.40 -9.48 0.04
CA GLN A 356 -23.82 -8.15 -0.08
C GLN A 356 -22.49 -8.17 -0.85
N ASP A 357 -22.16 -9.30 -1.50
CA ASP A 357 -20.91 -9.56 -2.23
C ASP A 357 -19.65 -9.51 -1.35
N ARG A 358 -19.77 -9.80 -0.04
CA ARG A 358 -18.61 -9.85 0.86
C ARG A 358 -18.16 -11.29 1.07
N LEU A 359 -16.86 -11.51 1.11
CA LEU A 359 -16.27 -12.82 1.40
C LEU A 359 -16.49 -13.18 2.88
N VAL A 360 -17.18 -14.28 3.15
CA VAL A 360 -17.56 -14.68 4.51
C VAL A 360 -16.89 -15.95 4.98
N LEU A 361 -16.53 -16.86 4.08
CA LEU A 361 -15.79 -18.08 4.41
C LEU A 361 -14.70 -18.35 3.38
N THR A 362 -13.56 -18.84 3.86
CA THR A 362 -12.52 -19.44 3.03
C THR A 362 -12.06 -20.79 3.58
N GLN A 363 -11.63 -21.68 2.69
CA GLN A 363 -11.10 -23.00 3.07
C GLN A 363 -10.07 -23.48 2.05
N ASP A 364 -8.83 -23.66 2.50
CA ASP A 364 -7.77 -24.31 1.74
C ASP A 364 -7.76 -25.84 1.94
N GLY A 365 -6.81 -26.55 1.33
CA GLY A 365 -6.72 -28.00 1.41
C GLY A 365 -6.50 -28.54 2.83
N LYS A 366 -5.67 -27.89 3.65
CA LYS A 366 -5.39 -28.34 5.03
C LYS A 366 -6.58 -28.10 5.95
N LEU A 367 -7.22 -26.93 5.86
CA LEU A 367 -8.46 -26.63 6.58
C LEU A 367 -9.58 -27.60 6.18
N ARG A 368 -9.65 -28.00 4.91
CA ARG A 368 -10.58 -29.01 4.41
C ARG A 368 -10.38 -30.38 5.07
N GLN A 369 -9.12 -30.84 5.19
CA GLN A 369 -8.79 -32.09 5.89
C GLN A 369 -9.17 -32.05 7.38
N GLN A 370 -9.28 -30.86 7.97
CA GLN A 370 -9.65 -30.63 9.36
C GLN A 370 -11.15 -30.35 9.55
N ASN A 371 -11.96 -30.31 8.48
CA ASN A 371 -13.35 -29.85 8.50
C ASN A 371 -13.49 -28.43 9.11
N LYS A 372 -12.62 -27.50 8.69
CA LYS A 372 -12.62 -26.10 9.18
C LYS A 372 -12.75 -25.09 8.06
N TRP A 373 -13.38 -23.97 8.34
CA TRP A 373 -13.46 -22.81 7.46
C TRP A 373 -13.00 -21.57 8.22
N LEU A 374 -12.16 -20.74 7.61
CA LEU A 374 -11.93 -19.39 8.14
C LEU A 374 -13.16 -18.55 7.82
N PHE A 375 -13.74 -17.89 8.81
CA PHE A 375 -14.88 -16.99 8.63
C PHE A 375 -14.51 -15.54 8.91
N THR A 376 -15.19 -14.63 8.22
CA THR A 376 -15.15 -13.18 8.48
C THR A 376 -16.57 -12.67 8.66
N LYS A 377 -16.80 -11.94 9.75
CA LYS A 377 -18.07 -11.26 10.02
C LYS A 377 -17.90 -9.75 9.93
N TYR A 378 -18.95 -9.10 9.46
CA TYR A 378 -18.96 -7.68 9.17
C TYR A 378 -19.99 -6.95 10.02
N ASP A 379 -19.73 -5.68 10.32
CA ASP A 379 -20.77 -4.79 10.80
C ASP A 379 -21.64 -4.25 9.64
N LYS A 380 -22.68 -3.49 9.97
CA LYS A 380 -23.60 -2.88 8.99
C LYS A 380 -22.95 -1.92 7.99
N PHE A 381 -21.72 -1.46 8.25
CA PHE A 381 -20.97 -0.59 7.35
C PHE A 381 -19.98 -1.39 6.48
N GLY A 382 -19.97 -2.71 6.58
CA GLY A 382 -19.05 -3.58 5.83
C GLY A 382 -17.64 -3.64 6.42
N ARG A 383 -17.43 -3.15 7.66
CA ARG A 383 -16.14 -3.26 8.34
C ARG A 383 -16.03 -4.63 9.02
N VAL A 384 -14.85 -5.21 9.08
CA VAL A 384 -14.60 -6.50 9.75
C VAL A 384 -14.87 -6.35 11.24
N ALA A 385 -15.92 -7.01 11.75
CA ALA A 385 -16.24 -7.04 13.17
C ALA A 385 -15.36 -8.07 13.89
N TYR A 386 -15.34 -9.33 13.42
CA TYR A 386 -14.47 -10.36 13.97
C TYR A 386 -14.29 -11.53 13.00
N THR A 387 -13.22 -12.30 13.19
CA THR A 387 -12.87 -13.48 12.39
C THR A 387 -12.70 -14.71 13.28
N GLY A 388 -12.73 -15.89 12.66
CA GLY A 388 -12.52 -17.14 13.39
C GLY A 388 -12.49 -18.39 12.52
N LEU A 389 -12.39 -19.56 13.14
CA LEU A 389 -12.47 -20.87 12.49
C LEU A 389 -13.81 -21.52 12.81
N LEU A 390 -14.62 -21.77 11.79
CA LEU A 390 -15.86 -22.54 11.87
C LEU A 390 -15.55 -24.03 11.70
N ASP A 391 -15.95 -24.86 12.66
CA ASP A 391 -15.92 -26.31 12.51
C ASP A 391 -17.16 -26.73 11.70
N SER A 392 -16.96 -27.14 10.45
CA SER A 392 -18.04 -27.54 9.54
C SER A 392 -17.51 -28.45 8.43
N ALA A 393 -18.33 -29.42 8.03
CA ALA A 393 -18.00 -30.32 6.94
C ALA A 393 -17.64 -29.53 5.66
N PRO A 394 -16.69 -30.04 4.84
CA PRO A 394 -16.27 -29.39 3.61
C PRO A 394 -17.40 -29.42 2.58
N GLY A 395 -17.40 -28.40 1.69
CA GLY A 395 -18.40 -28.29 0.62
C GLY A 395 -18.78 -26.84 0.34
N ARG A 396 -18.09 -26.20 -0.61
CA ARG A 396 -18.28 -24.78 -0.94
C ARG A 396 -19.71 -24.45 -1.36
N ASP A 397 -20.34 -25.30 -2.18
CA ASP A 397 -21.71 -25.08 -2.65
C ASP A 397 -22.77 -25.21 -1.55
N ALA A 398 -22.59 -26.16 -0.64
CA ALA A 398 -23.44 -26.29 0.55
C ALA A 398 -23.29 -25.07 1.46
N GLN A 399 -22.06 -24.60 1.70
CA GLN A 399 -21.81 -23.38 2.48
C GLN A 399 -22.35 -22.12 1.79
N GLN A 400 -22.21 -22.03 0.46
CA GLN A 400 -22.79 -20.94 -0.33
C GLN A 400 -24.32 -20.92 -0.24
N SER A 401 -24.96 -22.09 -0.27
CA SER A 401 -26.41 -22.23 -0.08
C SER A 401 -26.84 -21.85 1.34
N ASN A 402 -26.13 -22.31 2.36
CA ASN A 402 -26.37 -21.94 3.75
C ASN A 402 -26.26 -20.42 3.94
N MET A 403 -25.22 -19.80 3.37
CA MET A 403 -25.00 -18.38 3.47
C MET A 403 -26.10 -17.58 2.77
N VAL A 404 -26.49 -17.98 1.56
CA VAL A 404 -27.58 -17.32 0.82
C VAL A 404 -28.91 -17.47 1.56
N ASN A 405 -29.19 -18.61 2.19
CA ASN A 405 -30.42 -18.84 2.94
C ASN A 405 -30.48 -18.07 4.27
N PHE A 406 -29.34 -17.74 4.87
CA PHE A 406 -29.27 -16.98 6.13
C PHE A 406 -29.85 -15.55 6.00
N GLY A 407 -29.64 -14.89 4.86
CA GLY A 407 -30.20 -13.56 4.58
C GLY A 407 -29.31 -12.41 5.07
N ILE A 408 -29.83 -11.57 5.97
CA ILE A 408 -29.10 -10.40 6.50
C ILE A 408 -27.92 -10.89 7.33
N ASN A 409 -26.70 -10.44 6.99
CA ASN A 409 -25.47 -10.97 7.55
C ASN A 409 -24.58 -9.87 8.16
N ASN A 410 -25.11 -9.14 9.14
CA ASN A 410 -24.37 -8.06 9.80
C ASN A 410 -24.41 -8.22 11.30
N GLU A 411 -23.27 -7.97 11.94
CA GLU A 411 -23.15 -7.87 13.39
C GLU A 411 -23.48 -6.45 13.86
N GLU A 412 -24.12 -6.37 15.02
CA GLU A 412 -24.41 -5.13 15.72
C GLU A 412 -23.69 -5.08 17.07
N ARG A 413 -23.40 -3.88 17.56
CA ARG A 413 -22.81 -3.72 18.89
C ARG A 413 -23.79 -4.17 19.97
N SER A 414 -23.27 -4.89 20.96
CA SER A 414 -24.04 -5.37 22.11
C SER A 414 -23.41 -4.88 23.42
N THR A 415 -24.23 -4.48 24.39
CA THR A 415 -23.79 -4.05 25.72
C THR A 415 -23.54 -5.23 26.67
N SER A 416 -24.23 -6.36 26.48
CA SER A 416 -24.01 -7.57 27.28
C SER A 416 -22.83 -8.39 26.76
N GLY A 417 -22.63 -8.41 25.44
CA GLY A 417 -21.66 -9.28 24.76
C GLY A 417 -21.92 -10.77 24.96
N PHE A 418 -21.03 -11.60 24.41
CA PHE A 418 -20.97 -13.05 24.63
C PHE A 418 -19.54 -13.49 24.93
N ALA A 419 -19.37 -14.51 25.76
CA ALA A 419 -18.04 -15.06 26.08
C ALA A 419 -17.66 -16.15 25.09
N GLN A 420 -16.46 -16.07 24.51
CA GLN A 420 -15.92 -17.08 23.60
C GLN A 420 -14.39 -17.14 23.70
N ASN A 421 -13.83 -18.37 23.77
CA ASN A 421 -12.38 -18.62 23.85
C ASN A 421 -11.61 -17.72 24.85
N GLY A 422 -12.20 -17.46 26.03
CA GLY A 422 -11.55 -16.69 27.10
C GLY A 422 -11.66 -15.17 26.99
N THR A 423 -12.39 -14.63 26.02
CA THR A 423 -12.67 -13.18 25.91
C THR A 423 -14.18 -12.91 25.76
N THR A 424 -14.61 -11.70 26.14
CA THR A 424 -15.99 -11.24 25.92
C THR A 424 -16.05 -10.38 24.66
N VAL A 425 -16.92 -10.75 23.73
CA VAL A 425 -17.13 -10.07 22.46
C VAL A 425 -18.40 -9.22 22.54
N TYR A 426 -18.27 -7.90 22.37
CA TYR A 426 -19.38 -6.95 22.48
C TYR A 426 -20.11 -6.71 21.15
N TYR A 427 -20.50 -7.82 20.53
CA TYR A 427 -21.32 -7.90 19.32
C TYR A 427 -22.50 -8.87 19.52
N SER A 428 -23.48 -8.83 18.61
CA SER A 428 -24.72 -9.62 18.67
C SER A 428 -24.55 -11.13 18.52
N SER A 429 -23.50 -11.60 17.84
CA SER A 429 -23.34 -12.99 17.38
C SER A 429 -24.49 -13.49 16.51
N SER A 430 -25.14 -12.60 15.77
CA SER A 430 -26.32 -12.88 14.96
C SER A 430 -26.01 -13.06 13.47
N ALA A 431 -24.77 -12.81 13.03
CA ALA A 431 -24.35 -13.09 11.66
C ALA A 431 -23.89 -14.54 11.50
N TYR A 432 -23.86 -15.05 10.27
CA TYR A 432 -23.34 -16.38 9.98
C TYR A 432 -21.81 -16.41 10.10
N PRO A 433 -21.21 -17.45 10.71
CA PRO A 433 -21.85 -18.54 11.46
C PRO A 433 -22.29 -18.12 12.88
N VAL A 434 -23.42 -18.64 13.37
CA VAL A 434 -23.97 -18.28 14.71
C VAL A 434 -23.39 -19.09 15.88
N GLY A 435 -22.63 -20.16 15.60
CA GLY A 435 -22.03 -21.03 16.62
C GLY A 435 -21.06 -22.04 16.03
N ASN A 436 -20.52 -22.93 16.87
CA ASN A 436 -19.52 -23.95 16.51
C ASN A 436 -18.23 -23.40 15.88
N PHE A 437 -17.70 -22.32 16.45
CA PHE A 437 -16.52 -21.66 15.92
C PHE A 437 -15.52 -21.27 17.01
N THR A 438 -14.25 -21.20 16.66
CA THR A 438 -13.17 -20.61 17.46
C THR A 438 -12.91 -19.19 17.01
N LEU A 439 -12.91 -18.23 17.93
CA LEU A 439 -12.61 -16.83 17.64
C LEU A 439 -11.11 -16.62 17.40
N LEU A 440 -10.75 -15.72 16.48
CA LEU A 440 -9.36 -15.37 16.15
C LEU A 440 -9.06 -13.88 16.36
N THR A 441 -9.90 -12.99 15.82
CA THR A 441 -9.73 -11.54 15.97
C THR A 441 -11.05 -10.83 16.23
N VAL A 442 -11.03 -9.68 16.90
CA VAL A 442 -12.20 -8.79 17.10
C VAL A 442 -11.76 -7.35 16.92
N ASN A 443 -12.49 -6.59 16.10
CA ASN A 443 -12.25 -5.16 15.91
C ASN A 443 -13.46 -4.37 16.39
N TYR A 444 -13.18 -3.26 17.06
CA TYR A 444 -14.18 -2.32 17.55
C TYR A 444 -13.96 -0.97 16.91
N TYR A 445 -15.05 -0.42 16.39
CA TYR A 445 -15.11 0.92 15.85
C TYR A 445 -16.09 1.76 16.64
N ASP A 446 -15.99 3.07 16.48
CA ASP A 446 -16.93 4.09 16.95
C ASP A 446 -16.96 4.31 18.46
N GLU A 447 -16.95 3.23 19.25
CA GLU A 447 -17.08 3.24 20.70
C GLU A 447 -16.28 2.10 21.33
N TYR A 448 -15.53 2.44 22.37
CA TYR A 448 -14.69 1.49 23.10
C TYR A 448 -15.54 0.40 23.76
N PRO A 449 -15.13 -0.88 23.70
CA PRO A 449 -15.83 -1.94 24.41
C PRO A 449 -15.73 -1.74 25.95
N PRO A 450 -16.71 -2.23 26.74
CA PRO A 450 -16.63 -2.23 28.20
C PRO A 450 -15.32 -2.88 28.70
N GLY A 451 -14.75 -2.30 29.77
CA GLY A 451 -13.46 -2.74 30.32
C GLY A 451 -12.23 -2.21 29.58
N SER A 452 -12.40 -1.32 28.60
CA SER A 452 -11.26 -0.63 27.97
C SER A 452 -10.51 0.24 29.00
N PRO A 453 -9.18 0.34 28.91
CA PRO A 453 -8.39 1.19 29.78
C PRO A 453 -8.80 2.67 29.62
N ALA A 454 -8.60 3.45 30.68
CA ALA A 454 -8.71 4.90 30.61
C ALA A 454 -7.54 5.46 29.79
N VAL A 455 -7.73 6.61 29.15
CA VAL A 455 -6.61 7.32 28.53
C VAL A 455 -5.56 7.63 29.59
N PHE A 456 -4.32 7.25 29.34
CA PHE A 456 -3.21 7.53 30.23
C PHE A 456 -2.65 8.93 29.97
N ASN A 457 -1.95 9.50 30.95
CA ASN A 457 -1.30 10.82 30.87
C ASN A 457 -2.24 12.05 30.75
N GLY A 458 -3.56 11.89 30.94
CA GLY A 458 -4.50 13.02 31.04
C GLY A 458 -4.75 13.82 29.75
N ALA A 459 -4.35 13.29 28.59
CA ALA A 459 -4.54 13.95 27.30
C ALA A 459 -6.03 14.13 26.97
N SER A 460 -6.40 15.29 26.39
CA SER A 460 -7.74 15.53 25.88
C SER A 460 -7.93 14.74 24.58
N VAL A 461 -8.82 13.76 24.61
CA VAL A 461 -9.09 12.84 23.49
C VAL A 461 -10.57 12.83 23.13
N LEU A 462 -10.89 12.42 21.90
CA LEU A 462 -12.26 12.25 21.44
C LEU A 462 -12.96 11.11 22.19
N GLY A 463 -14.21 11.36 22.56
CA GLY A 463 -15.15 10.33 23.01
C GLY A 463 -16.14 9.93 21.91
N SER A 464 -16.98 8.94 22.22
CA SER A 464 -18.06 8.49 21.33
C SER A 464 -19.17 9.53 21.18
N ASN A 465 -19.37 10.37 22.20
CA ASN A 465 -20.31 11.49 22.18
C ASN A 465 -19.71 12.68 21.40
N PRO A 466 -20.41 13.22 20.38
CA PRO A 466 -19.93 14.38 19.63
C PRO A 466 -19.72 15.61 20.51
N VAL A 467 -18.51 16.16 20.47
CA VAL A 467 -18.18 17.49 21.02
C VAL A 467 -17.76 18.36 19.85
N ASN A 468 -18.45 19.48 19.63
CA ASN A 468 -18.23 20.35 18.46
C ASN A 468 -18.32 19.60 17.12
N GLY A 469 -19.23 18.62 17.02
CA GLY A 469 -19.41 17.80 15.81
C GLY A 469 -18.30 16.78 15.56
N ARG A 470 -17.41 16.53 16.53
CA ARG A 470 -16.29 15.60 16.42
C ARG A 470 -16.43 14.49 17.47
N SER A 471 -16.18 13.25 17.09
CA SER A 471 -16.23 12.07 17.95
C SER A 471 -15.39 10.94 17.36
N THR A 472 -15.31 9.83 18.07
CA THR A 472 -14.71 8.58 17.58
C THR A 472 -15.57 7.85 16.54
N LYS A 473 -16.77 8.35 16.19
CA LYS A 473 -17.63 7.70 15.18
C LYS A 473 -16.90 7.63 13.82
N GLY A 474 -16.81 6.43 13.27
CA GLY A 474 -16.06 6.09 12.06
C GLY A 474 -14.64 5.57 12.30
N LEU A 475 -14.08 5.75 13.50
CA LEU A 475 -12.69 5.40 13.80
C LEU A 475 -12.56 4.00 14.42
N PRO A 476 -11.48 3.25 14.12
CA PRO A 476 -11.12 2.04 14.88
C PRO A 476 -10.62 2.45 16.27
N VAL A 477 -11.16 1.86 17.32
CA VAL A 477 -10.86 2.24 18.71
C VAL A 477 -10.22 1.12 19.51
N ALA A 478 -10.48 -0.14 19.15
CA ALA A 478 -9.81 -1.29 19.75
C ALA A 478 -9.72 -2.47 18.78
N SER A 479 -8.71 -3.32 18.96
CA SER A 479 -8.57 -4.61 18.29
C SER A 479 -8.10 -5.66 19.30
N MET A 480 -8.60 -6.88 19.18
CA MET A 480 -8.23 -8.01 20.03
C MET A 480 -7.80 -9.15 19.13
N VAL A 481 -6.60 -9.67 19.36
CA VAL A 481 -6.00 -10.73 18.54
C VAL A 481 -5.60 -11.88 19.44
N LYS A 482 -6.09 -13.06 19.11
CA LYS A 482 -5.82 -14.29 19.85
C LYS A 482 -4.51 -14.93 19.37
N ASN A 483 -3.77 -15.52 20.29
CA ASN A 483 -2.71 -16.48 20.00
C ASN A 483 -3.33 -17.77 19.44
N ILE A 484 -2.75 -18.28 18.36
CA ILE A 484 -3.27 -19.45 17.65
C ILE A 484 -3.06 -20.71 18.49
N GLU A 485 -1.88 -20.87 19.09
CA GLU A 485 -1.44 -22.12 19.73
C GLU A 485 -1.86 -22.26 21.20
N ASP A 486 -2.06 -21.18 21.96
CA ASP A 486 -2.27 -21.23 23.42
C ASP A 486 -3.48 -20.46 23.98
N ASN A 487 -4.31 -19.86 23.12
CA ASN A 487 -5.46 -19.02 23.49
C ASN A 487 -5.13 -17.77 24.33
N GLY A 488 -3.87 -17.33 24.41
CA GLY A 488 -3.52 -16.00 24.90
C GLY A 488 -4.17 -14.90 24.05
N TRP A 489 -4.36 -13.71 24.61
CA TRP A 489 -4.98 -12.58 23.89
C TRP A 489 -4.12 -11.34 24.01
N THR A 490 -3.93 -10.64 22.90
CA THR A 490 -3.40 -9.28 22.86
C THR A 490 -4.55 -8.31 22.58
N LYS A 491 -4.67 -7.24 23.36
CA LYS A 491 -5.74 -6.24 23.23
C LYS A 491 -5.16 -4.86 23.03
N SER A 492 -5.42 -4.28 21.87
CA SER A 492 -4.89 -2.99 21.45
C SER A 492 -5.99 -1.92 21.45
N TYR A 493 -5.65 -0.73 21.93
CA TYR A 493 -6.53 0.43 22.05
C TYR A 493 -5.86 1.64 21.41
N THR A 494 -6.63 2.51 20.76
CA THR A 494 -6.12 3.74 20.13
C THR A 494 -7.00 4.92 20.47
N TRP A 495 -6.40 6.00 20.97
CA TRP A 495 -7.08 7.25 21.28
C TRP A 495 -6.66 8.36 20.32
N TYR A 496 -7.62 9.22 20.03
CA TYR A 496 -7.50 10.25 19.02
C TYR A 496 -7.68 11.65 19.61
N ASP A 497 -6.94 12.62 19.08
CA ASP A 497 -7.18 14.02 19.41
C ASP A 497 -8.37 14.61 18.64
N ASP A 498 -8.63 15.90 18.84
CA ASP A 498 -9.75 16.62 18.24
C ASP A 498 -9.74 16.67 16.70
N LYS A 499 -8.65 16.27 16.05
CA LYS A 499 -8.50 16.16 14.59
C LYS A 499 -8.55 14.70 14.11
N ALA A 500 -8.98 13.77 14.97
CA ALA A 500 -9.01 12.33 14.70
C ALA A 500 -7.62 11.74 14.41
N ARG A 501 -6.58 12.27 15.06
CA ARG A 501 -5.18 11.83 14.91
C ARG A 501 -4.82 10.92 16.08
N PRO A 502 -4.20 9.74 15.87
CA PRO A 502 -3.80 8.87 16.98
C PRO A 502 -2.73 9.58 17.82
N VAL A 503 -3.01 9.77 19.11
CA VAL A 503 -2.10 10.43 20.07
C VAL A 503 -1.75 9.55 21.25
N ALA A 504 -2.48 8.45 21.44
CA ALA A 504 -2.13 7.43 22.40
C ALA A 504 -2.53 6.04 21.91
N THR A 505 -1.75 5.03 22.27
CA THR A 505 -2.05 3.62 22.06
C THR A 505 -1.70 2.78 23.28
N GLU A 506 -2.39 1.67 23.48
CA GLU A 506 -2.05 0.67 24.51
C GLU A 506 -2.29 -0.73 23.95
N SER A 507 -1.25 -1.56 23.96
CA SER A 507 -1.27 -2.99 23.64
C SER A 507 -1.11 -3.77 24.94
N GLN A 508 -2.16 -4.44 25.40
CA GLN A 508 -2.10 -5.35 26.54
C GLN A 508 -1.73 -6.73 26.03
N ASN A 509 -0.58 -7.24 26.47
CA ASN A 509 -0.02 -8.49 25.94
C ASN A 509 -0.63 -9.73 26.60
N HIS A 510 -0.38 -10.89 26.01
CA HIS A 510 -0.92 -12.18 26.45
C HIS A 510 -0.40 -12.66 27.83
N LEU A 511 0.61 -12.02 28.41
CA LEU A 511 1.16 -12.30 29.74
C LEU A 511 0.55 -11.40 30.84
N GLY A 512 -0.36 -10.50 30.47
CA GLY A 512 -1.01 -9.55 31.38
C GLY A 512 -0.23 -8.26 31.61
N GLY A 513 0.85 -8.03 30.85
CA GLY A 513 1.56 -6.75 30.79
C GLY A 513 1.01 -5.84 29.69
N TYR A 514 1.72 -4.77 29.39
CA TYR A 514 1.33 -3.84 28.34
C TYR A 514 2.52 -3.09 27.72
N THR A 515 2.30 -2.57 26.53
CA THR A 515 3.08 -1.49 25.92
C THR A 515 2.13 -0.34 25.61
N ARG A 516 2.39 0.86 26.13
CA ARG A 516 1.55 2.03 25.88
C ARG A 516 2.40 3.19 25.39
N THR A 517 1.92 3.89 24.37
CA THR A 517 2.67 4.96 23.70
C THR A 517 1.84 6.23 23.65
N SER A 518 2.37 7.34 24.12
CA SER A 518 1.77 8.67 23.98
C SER A 518 2.63 9.54 23.06
N SER A 519 2.01 10.27 22.15
CA SER A 519 2.70 11.18 21.23
C SER A 519 2.16 12.60 21.32
N VAL A 520 3.07 13.56 21.42
CA VAL A 520 2.77 14.98 21.24
C VAL A 520 2.99 15.32 19.78
N LEU A 521 1.93 15.77 19.12
CA LEU A 521 1.96 16.08 17.69
C LEU A 521 2.02 17.59 17.45
N ALA A 522 2.87 18.00 16.51
CA ALA A 522 2.80 19.34 15.95
C ALA A 522 1.45 19.59 15.27
N PHE A 523 1.15 20.85 14.96
CA PHE A 523 -0.06 21.20 14.23
C PHE A 523 -0.12 20.53 12.84
N SER A 524 1.05 20.39 12.20
CA SER A 524 1.25 19.68 10.92
C SER A 524 0.99 18.17 11.00
N GLY A 525 1.01 17.58 12.20
CA GLY A 525 0.77 16.15 12.42
C GLY A 525 2.00 15.31 12.73
N VAL A 526 3.20 15.84 12.50
CA VAL A 526 4.44 15.13 12.85
C VAL A 526 4.61 15.05 14.38
N PRO A 527 5.10 13.94 14.93
CA PRO A 527 5.36 13.83 16.36
C PRO A 527 6.59 14.63 16.75
N THR A 528 6.47 15.46 17.78
CA THR A 528 7.60 16.20 18.38
C THR A 528 8.19 15.47 19.58
N SER A 529 7.39 14.63 20.23
CA SER A 529 7.82 13.79 21.34
C SER A 529 6.94 12.54 21.41
N THR A 530 7.54 11.40 21.72
CA THR A 530 6.84 10.14 21.97
C THR A 530 7.36 9.54 23.26
N THR A 531 6.46 9.01 24.09
CA THR A 531 6.83 8.30 25.31
C THR A 531 6.17 6.94 25.32
N THR A 532 6.99 5.91 25.42
CA THR A 532 6.59 4.50 25.47
C THR A 532 6.80 3.98 26.88
N TYR A 533 5.79 3.32 27.43
CA TYR A 533 5.87 2.62 28.71
C TYR A 533 5.63 1.15 28.48
N HIS A 534 6.39 0.29 29.16
CA HIS A 534 6.31 -1.15 28.96
C HIS A 534 6.40 -1.93 30.25
N LYS A 535 5.55 -2.96 30.36
CA LYS A 535 5.59 -4.00 31.36
C LYS A 535 5.45 -5.35 30.67
N ARG A 536 6.31 -6.30 31.03
CA ARG A 536 6.18 -7.70 30.57
C ARG A 536 4.89 -8.33 31.08
N ASP A 537 4.65 -8.23 32.38
CA ASP A 537 3.49 -8.78 33.09
C ASP A 537 3.05 -7.85 34.24
N ALA A 538 1.99 -8.23 34.95
CA ALA A 538 1.44 -7.44 36.06
C ALA A 538 2.46 -7.18 37.20
N SER A 539 3.36 -8.14 37.47
CA SER A 539 4.34 -8.07 38.56
C SER A 539 5.65 -7.36 38.21
N SER A 540 5.94 -7.20 36.91
CA SER A 540 7.16 -6.59 36.40
C SER A 540 7.25 -5.09 36.74
N GLY A 541 8.47 -4.56 36.81
CA GLY A 541 8.71 -3.11 36.82
C GLY A 541 8.32 -2.47 35.49
N GLU A 542 7.96 -1.19 35.52
CA GLU A 542 7.67 -0.41 34.31
C GLU A 542 8.95 0.20 33.73
N MET A 543 9.19 -0.07 32.45
CA MET A 543 10.21 0.59 31.64
C MET A 543 9.60 1.81 30.96
N VAL A 544 10.35 2.91 30.87
CA VAL A 544 9.91 4.13 30.20
C VAL A 544 10.96 4.56 29.19
N MET A 545 10.56 4.75 27.93
CA MET A 545 11.40 5.34 26.90
C MET A 545 10.78 6.62 26.38
N LYS A 546 11.61 7.65 26.25
CA LYS A 546 11.21 8.94 25.70
C LYS A 546 12.03 9.23 24.45
N GLU A 547 11.34 9.65 23.42
CA GLU A 547 11.92 10.08 22.15
C GLU A 547 11.49 11.50 21.86
N ASP A 548 12.41 12.34 21.39
CA ASP A 548 12.11 13.70 20.95
C ASP A 548 12.62 13.91 19.52
N PHE A 549 11.83 14.65 18.74
CA PHE A 549 12.04 14.84 17.31
C PHE A 549 12.04 16.34 16.97
N SER A 550 13.09 16.79 16.30
CA SER A 550 13.18 18.15 15.77
C SER A 550 13.14 18.12 14.25
N TYR A 551 12.39 19.03 13.66
CA TYR A 551 12.23 19.15 12.21
C TYR A 551 12.66 20.54 11.73
N ASP A 552 13.02 20.63 10.45
CA ASP A 552 13.22 21.91 9.80
C ASP A 552 11.89 22.55 9.34
N HIS A 553 11.99 23.69 8.65
CA HIS A 553 10.83 24.47 8.17
C HIS A 553 10.00 23.74 7.09
N GLN A 554 10.45 22.58 6.59
CA GLN A 554 9.72 21.73 5.66
C GLN A 554 9.24 20.41 6.30
N ASN A 555 9.30 20.27 7.63
CA ASN A 555 9.02 19.03 8.36
C ASN A 555 9.99 17.86 8.02
N ARG A 556 11.23 18.12 7.58
CA ARG A 556 12.26 17.07 7.46
C ARG A 556 12.89 16.83 8.83
N LEU A 557 13.06 15.57 9.25
CA LEU A 557 13.61 15.22 10.57
C LEU A 557 15.09 15.59 10.65
N VAL A 558 15.45 16.56 11.49
CA VAL A 558 16.83 17.03 11.67
C VAL A 558 17.51 16.35 12.85
N LYS A 559 16.76 16.01 13.90
CA LYS A 559 17.32 15.40 15.11
C LYS A 559 16.34 14.45 15.76
N HIS A 560 16.84 13.28 16.18
CA HIS A 560 16.10 12.28 16.94
C HIS A 560 16.91 11.88 18.17
N THR A 561 16.31 12.03 19.35
CA THR A 561 16.90 11.62 20.62
C THR A 561 16.10 10.50 21.26
N HIS A 562 16.78 9.69 22.08
CA HIS A 562 16.19 8.59 22.82
C HIS A 562 16.70 8.57 24.26
N GLN A 563 15.83 8.27 25.21
CA GLN A 563 16.12 8.25 26.64
C GLN A 563 15.45 7.02 27.27
N VAL A 564 16.20 6.25 28.05
CA VAL A 564 15.69 5.05 28.75
C VAL A 564 15.65 5.32 30.26
N ASN A 565 14.50 5.06 30.88
CA ASN A 565 14.23 5.17 32.33
C ASN A 565 14.68 6.50 32.96
N GLY A 566 14.53 7.61 32.25
CA GLY A 566 14.96 8.93 32.72
C GLY A 566 16.48 9.10 32.84
N GLY A 567 17.28 8.17 32.29
CA GLY A 567 18.73 8.25 32.22
C GLY A 567 19.24 9.35 31.27
N PRO A 568 20.52 9.32 30.86
CA PRO A 568 21.04 10.28 29.90
C PRO A 568 20.29 10.25 28.57
N VAL A 569 20.05 11.43 27.99
CA VAL A 569 19.49 11.55 26.64
C VAL A 569 20.58 11.22 25.63
N GLU A 570 20.30 10.29 24.74
CA GLU A 570 21.17 9.90 23.63
C GLU A 570 20.67 10.54 22.33
N VAL A 571 21.54 11.23 21.60
CA VAL A 571 21.23 11.64 20.23
C VAL A 571 21.48 10.44 19.32
N LEU A 572 20.41 9.77 18.88
CA LEU A 572 20.53 8.63 17.98
C LEU A 572 21.01 9.09 16.61
N THR A 573 20.38 10.14 16.05
CA THR A 573 20.78 10.69 14.76
C THR A 573 20.55 12.20 14.66
N GLU A 574 21.46 12.88 13.97
CA GLU A 574 21.30 14.24 13.44
C GLU A 574 21.48 14.20 11.92
N ASN A 575 20.42 14.53 11.19
CA ASN A 575 20.35 14.46 9.74
C ASN A 575 20.68 15.82 9.10
N ILE A 576 21.42 15.76 8.00
CA ILE A 576 21.77 16.90 7.15
C ILE A 576 21.27 16.59 5.75
N TYR A 577 20.52 17.53 5.16
CA TYR A 577 19.92 17.38 3.84
C TYR A 577 20.60 18.30 2.83
N ASN A 578 20.73 17.84 1.58
CA ASN A 578 21.18 18.68 0.47
C ASN A 578 20.06 19.61 -0.04
N GLU A 579 20.39 20.49 -0.99
CA GLU A 579 19.43 21.44 -1.57
C GLU A 579 18.24 20.80 -2.30
N LEU A 580 18.31 19.53 -2.68
CA LEU A 580 17.17 18.76 -3.23
C LEU A 580 16.31 18.12 -2.13
N GLY A 581 16.68 18.27 -0.86
CA GLY A 581 16.01 17.63 0.28
C GLY A 581 16.39 16.16 0.47
N GLN A 582 17.43 15.66 -0.21
CA GLN A 582 17.96 14.30 -0.01
C GLN A 582 18.89 14.26 1.19
N LEU A 583 18.97 13.12 1.86
CA LEU A 583 19.79 12.93 3.06
C LEU A 583 21.29 12.87 2.70
N GLU A 584 22.01 13.96 2.90
CA GLU A 584 23.44 14.07 2.58
C GLU A 584 24.32 13.44 3.64
N ALA A 585 24.01 13.67 4.92
CA ALA A 585 24.79 13.11 6.01
C ALA A 585 23.94 12.83 7.26
N ARG A 586 24.43 11.90 8.09
CA ARG A 586 23.89 11.58 9.41
C ARG A 586 25.00 11.50 10.44
N ASN A 587 24.88 12.19 11.56
CA ASN A 587 25.74 11.99 12.73
C ASN A 587 25.04 11.07 13.71
N ILE A 588 25.67 9.96 14.08
CA ILE A 588 25.04 8.89 14.85
C ILE A 588 25.68 8.76 16.24
N GLY A 589 24.85 8.52 17.25
CA GLY A 589 25.26 8.22 18.61
C GLY A 589 26.05 9.34 19.28
N ASN A 590 25.45 10.53 19.35
CA ASN A 590 26.12 11.78 19.76
C ASN A 590 27.35 12.13 18.89
N GLY A 591 27.32 11.77 17.60
CA GLY A 591 28.37 12.10 16.65
C GLY A 591 29.64 11.25 16.75
N ILE A 592 29.60 10.09 17.41
CA ILE A 592 30.75 9.16 17.44
C ILE A 592 31.07 8.56 16.07
N GLN A 593 30.08 8.54 15.17
CA GLN A 593 30.23 8.19 13.76
C GLN A 593 29.39 9.14 12.91
N SER A 594 29.74 9.22 11.62
CA SER A 594 28.87 9.85 10.65
C SER A 594 28.84 9.09 9.33
N ILE A 595 27.71 9.18 8.66
CA ILE A 595 27.40 8.51 7.40
C ILE A 595 27.15 9.57 6.36
N LYS A 596 27.97 9.64 5.30
CA LYS A 596 27.77 10.54 4.17
C LYS A 596 27.25 9.77 2.97
N ASN A 597 26.15 10.21 2.39
CA ASN A 597 25.55 9.60 1.21
C ASN A 597 25.83 10.42 -0.05
N GLU A 598 26.01 9.73 -1.18
CA GLU A 598 26.10 10.35 -2.51
C GLU A 598 25.10 9.70 -3.47
N TYR A 599 24.52 10.51 -4.36
CA TYR A 599 23.47 10.10 -5.29
C TYR A 599 23.87 10.43 -6.73
N ASN A 600 23.40 9.63 -7.69
CA ASN A 600 23.52 10.00 -9.10
C ASN A 600 22.41 10.99 -9.52
N ILE A 601 22.46 11.48 -10.77
CA ILE A 601 21.44 12.39 -11.33
C ILE A 601 20.01 11.83 -11.29
N ARG A 602 19.87 10.50 -11.29
CA ARG A 602 18.60 9.78 -11.15
C ARG A 602 18.25 9.48 -9.69
N GLY A 603 18.91 10.14 -8.74
CA GLY A 603 18.61 10.04 -7.30
C GLY A 603 18.92 8.69 -6.67
N ALA A 604 19.57 7.76 -7.37
CA ALA A 604 19.94 6.46 -6.81
C ALA A 604 21.19 6.60 -5.93
N LEU A 605 21.22 5.85 -4.80
CA LEU A 605 22.38 5.81 -3.90
C LEU A 605 23.56 5.24 -4.66
N THR A 606 24.68 5.93 -4.61
CA THR A 606 25.96 5.50 -5.21
C THR A 606 27.03 5.27 -4.17
N LYS A 607 26.94 5.91 -3.00
CA LYS A 607 27.97 5.79 -1.97
C LYS A 607 27.42 6.07 -0.59
N MET A 608 27.93 5.36 0.41
CA MET A 608 27.77 5.56 1.83
C MET A 608 29.16 5.53 2.48
N ASN A 609 29.72 6.70 2.80
CA ASN A 609 31.15 6.89 3.11
C ASN A 609 32.08 6.36 1.99
N ASP A 610 33.31 6.83 1.93
CA ASP A 610 34.24 6.35 0.90
C ASP A 610 34.91 5.03 1.34
N PRO A 611 34.61 3.87 0.71
CA PRO A 611 35.26 2.62 1.07
C PRO A 611 36.76 2.60 0.73
N LYS A 612 37.23 3.45 -0.19
CA LYS A 612 38.66 3.53 -0.55
C LYS A 612 39.48 4.33 0.45
N ASN A 613 38.81 5.19 1.23
CA ASN A 613 39.44 6.01 2.25
C ASN A 613 38.48 6.24 3.42
N LEU A 614 38.46 5.27 4.34
CA LEU A 614 37.57 5.31 5.51
C LEU A 614 37.86 6.48 6.45
N MET A 615 39.09 7.02 6.48
CA MET A 615 39.51 8.02 7.46
C MET A 615 39.12 7.61 8.90
N ASN A 616 38.16 8.31 9.53
CA ASN A 616 37.63 8.01 10.87
C ASN A 616 36.32 7.22 10.88
N LYS A 617 35.89 6.68 9.73
CA LYS A 617 34.67 5.87 9.57
C LYS A 617 34.94 4.41 9.86
N LEU A 618 33.98 3.74 10.49
CA LEU A 618 34.05 2.29 10.71
C LEU A 618 33.73 1.47 9.45
N PHE A 619 32.94 2.03 8.54
CA PHE A 619 32.43 1.35 7.35
C PHE A 619 32.22 2.32 6.18
N GLY A 620 32.46 1.82 4.97
CA GLY A 620 32.16 2.49 3.71
C GLY A 620 31.64 1.52 2.65
N PHE A 621 30.79 2.01 1.75
CA PHE A 621 30.09 1.21 0.75
C PHE A 621 29.84 2.02 -0.53
N GLU A 622 30.08 1.44 -1.71
CA GLU A 622 29.85 2.07 -3.01
C GLU A 622 29.01 1.14 -3.89
N LEU A 623 28.00 1.69 -4.57
CA LEU A 623 27.13 1.04 -5.54
C LEU A 623 27.43 1.59 -6.93
N LYS A 624 27.81 0.71 -7.87
CA LYS A 624 28.15 1.09 -9.24
C LYS A 624 27.17 0.46 -10.22
N TYR A 625 26.67 1.28 -11.13
CA TYR A 625 25.71 0.88 -12.16
C TYR A 625 26.35 1.03 -13.54
N ILE A 626 26.81 2.24 -13.85
CA ILE A 626 27.32 2.66 -15.17
C ILE A 626 28.85 2.84 -15.20
N ASN A 627 29.51 2.65 -14.06
CA ASN A 627 30.95 2.80 -13.86
C ASN A 627 31.61 1.60 -13.13
N PRO A 628 31.22 0.33 -13.40
CA PRO A 628 31.88 -0.83 -12.80
C PRO A 628 33.34 -0.95 -13.26
N ALA A 629 34.19 -1.59 -12.44
CA ALA A 629 35.57 -1.90 -12.80
C ALA A 629 35.72 -3.31 -13.38
N GLY A 630 34.96 -4.29 -12.87
CA GLY A 630 35.10 -5.71 -13.19
C GLY A 630 34.01 -6.32 -14.10
N THR A 631 33.02 -5.54 -14.53
CA THR A 631 31.88 -6.06 -15.34
C THR A 631 31.30 -5.02 -16.30
N SER A 632 30.25 -5.40 -17.04
CA SER A 632 29.53 -4.52 -17.97
C SER A 632 28.62 -3.54 -17.24
N LYS A 633 28.48 -2.34 -17.81
CA LYS A 633 27.55 -1.30 -17.34
C LYS A 633 26.10 -1.80 -17.37
N LYS A 634 25.30 -1.29 -16.43
CA LYS A 634 23.86 -1.52 -16.34
C LYS A 634 23.10 -0.21 -16.34
N TYR A 635 22.28 -0.04 -17.37
CA TYR A 635 21.51 1.18 -17.60
C TYR A 635 20.07 1.07 -17.12
N ASN A 636 19.53 -0.16 -17.06
CA ASN A 636 18.18 -0.44 -16.60
C ASN A 636 18.01 -0.35 -15.06
N GLY A 637 19.10 -0.08 -14.34
CA GLY A 637 19.10 0.15 -12.89
C GLY A 637 19.52 -1.05 -12.05
N ASN A 638 19.90 -2.19 -12.64
CA ASN A 638 20.63 -3.23 -11.93
C ASN A 638 21.98 -2.71 -11.39
N ILE A 639 22.40 -3.21 -10.23
CA ILE A 639 23.72 -2.91 -9.68
C ILE A 639 24.74 -3.79 -10.42
N ALA A 640 25.74 -3.16 -11.04
CA ALA A 640 26.80 -3.87 -11.75
C ALA A 640 27.89 -4.34 -10.78
N GLU A 641 28.24 -3.51 -9.80
CA GLU A 641 29.31 -3.79 -8.85
C GLU A 641 29.05 -3.11 -7.49
N THR A 642 29.48 -3.74 -6.40
CA THR A 642 29.57 -3.11 -5.08
C THR A 642 31.00 -3.14 -4.56
N ASP A 643 31.42 -2.05 -3.88
CA ASP A 643 32.66 -2.00 -3.13
C ASP A 643 32.36 -1.74 -1.65
N TRP A 644 33.14 -2.32 -0.74
CA TRP A 644 33.04 -1.98 0.69
C TRP A 644 34.33 -2.20 1.45
N ALA A 645 34.46 -1.52 2.59
CA ALA A 645 35.56 -1.72 3.51
C ALA A 645 35.09 -1.49 4.95
N THR A 646 35.71 -2.22 5.88
CA THR A 646 35.52 -2.11 7.32
C THR A 646 36.82 -1.65 7.96
N GLN A 647 36.76 -0.84 9.01
CA GLN A 647 37.97 -0.32 9.69
C GLN A 647 38.78 -1.44 10.37
N SER A 648 38.14 -2.56 10.69
CA SER A 648 38.76 -3.74 11.32
C SER A 648 40.03 -4.21 10.59
N ASP A 649 40.02 -4.19 9.26
CA ASP A 649 41.16 -4.57 8.43
C ASP A 649 41.49 -3.61 7.29
N GLY A 650 40.61 -2.64 6.99
CA GLY A 650 40.78 -1.68 5.90
C GLY A 650 40.82 -2.31 4.50
N THR A 651 40.44 -3.59 4.37
CA THR A 651 40.48 -4.32 3.10
C THR A 651 39.31 -3.87 2.23
N LEU A 652 39.64 -3.35 1.05
CA LEU A 652 38.66 -2.96 0.04
C LEU A 652 38.21 -4.21 -0.71
N ARG A 653 36.93 -4.52 -0.57
CA ARG A 653 36.28 -5.71 -1.10
C ARG A 653 35.33 -5.32 -2.20
N HIS A 654 35.15 -6.25 -3.13
CA HIS A 654 34.37 -6.03 -4.33
C HIS A 654 33.44 -7.21 -4.59
N TYR A 655 32.26 -6.92 -5.14
CA TYR A 655 31.46 -7.90 -5.86
C TYR A 655 31.09 -7.33 -7.23
N SER A 656 31.39 -8.05 -8.32
CA SER A 656 30.76 -7.81 -9.62
C SER A 656 29.61 -8.77 -9.85
N TYR A 657 28.52 -8.29 -10.43
CA TYR A 657 27.34 -9.09 -10.73
C TYR A 657 27.16 -9.31 -12.22
N GLN A 658 26.67 -10.50 -12.57
CA GLN A 658 26.15 -10.82 -13.90
C GLN A 658 24.70 -11.25 -13.81
N TYR A 659 23.92 -10.87 -14.81
CA TYR A 659 22.50 -11.17 -14.90
C TYR A 659 22.18 -11.82 -16.25
N ASP A 660 21.12 -12.62 -16.29
CA ASP A 660 20.57 -13.11 -17.55
C ASP A 660 19.66 -12.07 -18.24
N GLY A 661 19.12 -12.40 -19.41
CA GLY A 661 18.28 -11.49 -20.21
C GLY A 661 16.92 -11.14 -19.59
N VAL A 662 16.62 -11.71 -18.42
CA VAL A 662 15.41 -11.42 -17.63
C VAL A 662 15.77 -10.92 -16.23
N ASN A 663 16.96 -10.35 -16.06
CA ASN A 663 17.44 -9.69 -14.84
C ASN A 663 17.55 -10.60 -13.59
N ARG A 664 17.72 -11.92 -13.77
CA ARG A 664 18.04 -12.86 -12.67
C ARG A 664 19.56 -12.92 -12.46
N LEU A 665 20.00 -12.96 -11.21
CA LEU A 665 21.42 -13.01 -10.85
C LEU A 665 22.04 -14.34 -11.28
N LYS A 666 23.03 -14.32 -12.17
CA LYS A 666 23.77 -15.52 -12.58
C LYS A 666 25.03 -15.75 -11.76
N GLU A 667 25.69 -14.67 -11.38
CA GLU A 667 27.02 -14.74 -10.79
C GLU A 667 27.29 -13.50 -9.94
N GLY A 668 27.79 -13.72 -8.73
CA GLY A 668 28.42 -12.71 -7.88
C GLY A 668 29.87 -13.10 -7.67
N ASN A 669 30.79 -12.35 -8.28
CA ASN A 669 32.23 -12.63 -8.20
C ASN A 669 32.90 -11.68 -7.22
N TYR A 670 33.59 -12.24 -6.23
CA TYR A 670 34.31 -11.47 -5.22
C TYR A 670 35.81 -11.41 -5.51
N TRP A 671 36.39 -10.25 -5.17
CA TRP A 671 37.82 -10.05 -5.03
C TRP A 671 38.10 -8.91 -4.04
N ASP A 672 39.34 -8.78 -3.59
CA ASP A 672 39.77 -7.67 -2.74
C ASP A 672 41.17 -7.18 -3.07
N ASN A 673 41.57 -6.08 -2.44
CA ASN A 673 42.90 -5.50 -2.58
C ASN A 673 43.95 -6.09 -1.62
N ALA A 674 43.57 -7.03 -0.76
CA ALA A 674 44.48 -7.75 0.14
C ALA A 674 45.06 -9.02 -0.50
N GLY A 675 44.68 -9.32 -1.73
CA GLY A 675 45.19 -10.45 -2.49
C GLY A 675 44.44 -11.75 -2.21
N ALA A 676 43.15 -11.69 -1.85
CA ALA A 676 42.32 -12.88 -1.82
C ALA A 676 42.41 -13.65 -3.14
N ALA A 677 42.46 -14.99 -3.03
CA ALA A 677 42.48 -15.85 -4.20
C ALA A 677 41.28 -15.52 -5.10
N SER A 678 41.53 -15.37 -6.40
CA SER A 678 40.50 -15.07 -7.39
C SER A 678 39.36 -16.08 -7.29
N GLY A 679 38.13 -15.58 -7.11
CA GLY A 679 36.97 -16.44 -6.91
C GLY A 679 36.77 -16.91 -5.47
N SER A 680 37.39 -16.28 -4.46
CA SER A 680 36.95 -16.45 -3.06
C SER A 680 35.53 -15.89 -2.91
N TYR A 681 34.69 -16.49 -2.06
CA TYR A 681 33.31 -16.02 -1.80
C TYR A 681 32.44 -15.84 -3.07
N ALA A 682 32.76 -16.48 -4.19
CA ALA A 682 31.95 -16.40 -5.40
C ALA A 682 30.68 -17.24 -5.29
N GLU A 683 29.59 -16.79 -5.92
CA GLU A 683 28.29 -17.47 -6.00
C GLU A 683 27.81 -17.51 -7.45
N LYS A 684 27.46 -18.70 -7.97
CA LYS A 684 27.01 -18.92 -9.36
C LYS A 684 25.72 -19.73 -9.40
N LEU A 685 24.77 -19.31 -10.22
CA LEU A 685 23.42 -19.87 -10.27
C LEU A 685 22.99 -20.24 -11.69
N ASN A 686 22.19 -21.31 -11.77
CA ASN A 686 21.42 -21.70 -12.95
C ASN A 686 19.93 -21.76 -12.60
N TYR A 687 19.08 -21.48 -13.59
CA TYR A 687 17.64 -21.46 -13.42
C TYR A 687 16.92 -22.27 -14.49
N ASP A 688 15.73 -22.77 -14.15
CA ASP A 688 14.74 -23.20 -15.14
C ASP A 688 13.93 -22.02 -15.69
N LEU A 689 12.93 -22.32 -16.55
CA LEU A 689 12.05 -21.34 -17.17
C LEU A 689 11.15 -20.58 -16.20
N ASN A 690 10.76 -21.18 -15.06
CA ASN A 690 9.97 -20.51 -14.01
C ASN A 690 10.86 -19.77 -13.00
N GLY A 691 12.18 -19.85 -13.14
CA GLY A 691 13.12 -19.27 -12.20
C GLY A 691 13.34 -20.11 -10.94
N ASN A 692 13.06 -21.41 -10.96
CA ASN A 692 13.59 -22.30 -9.94
C ASN A 692 15.12 -22.43 -10.11
N ILE A 693 15.88 -22.39 -9.01
CA ILE A 693 17.33 -22.62 -9.04
C ILE A 693 17.58 -24.10 -9.36
N THR A 694 18.32 -24.39 -10.43
CA THR A 694 18.66 -25.77 -10.82
C THR A 694 20.06 -26.18 -10.36
N GLY A 695 20.94 -25.21 -10.11
CA GLY A 695 22.25 -25.42 -9.51
C GLY A 695 22.81 -24.15 -8.87
N LEU A 696 23.57 -24.34 -7.79
CA LEU A 696 24.24 -23.28 -7.04
C LEU A 696 25.68 -23.72 -6.75
N GLN A 697 26.67 -22.95 -7.18
CA GLN A 697 28.05 -23.16 -6.81
C GLN A 697 28.51 -22.01 -5.91
N ARG A 698 29.12 -22.35 -4.76
CA ARG A 698 29.77 -21.37 -3.88
C ARG A 698 31.20 -21.76 -3.58
N THR A 699 32.01 -20.76 -3.31
CA THR A 699 33.41 -20.91 -2.92
C THR A 699 33.66 -20.16 -1.63
N GLY A 700 34.45 -20.73 -0.71
CA GLY A 700 34.78 -20.11 0.55
C GLY A 700 35.97 -19.16 0.47
N GLN A 701 36.55 -18.83 1.63
CA GLN A 701 37.83 -18.13 1.71
C GLN A 701 38.93 -18.93 0.99
N GLY A 702 39.72 -18.28 0.13
CA GLY A 702 40.79 -18.95 -0.62
C GLY A 702 40.32 -19.66 -1.90
N ALA A 703 39.10 -19.37 -2.37
CA ALA A 703 38.51 -19.90 -3.60
C ALA A 703 38.29 -21.42 -3.65
N GLY A 704 38.36 -22.11 -2.51
CA GLY A 704 37.98 -23.53 -2.42
C GLY A 704 36.47 -23.71 -2.63
N VAL A 705 36.06 -24.71 -3.42
CA VAL A 705 34.63 -25.02 -3.61
C VAL A 705 34.03 -25.42 -2.27
N MET A 706 33.03 -24.65 -1.85
CA MET A 706 32.28 -24.87 -0.61
C MET A 706 30.95 -25.55 -0.89
N ASP A 707 30.35 -25.25 -2.05
CA ASP A 707 29.11 -25.89 -2.50
C ASP A 707 29.16 -26.12 -4.00
N GLN A 708 28.62 -27.26 -4.43
CA GLN A 708 28.29 -27.58 -5.79
C GLN A 708 26.92 -28.27 -5.81
N LEU A 709 25.88 -27.48 -5.56
CA LEU A 709 24.52 -27.96 -5.36
C LEU A 709 23.82 -28.23 -6.68
N SER A 710 23.09 -29.34 -6.73
CA SER A 710 22.14 -29.68 -7.79
C SER A 710 20.75 -29.88 -7.18
N TYR A 711 19.74 -29.26 -7.79
CA TYR A 711 18.38 -29.21 -7.27
C TYR A 711 17.49 -30.15 -8.09
N THR A 712 16.82 -31.10 -7.43
CA THR A 712 15.86 -32.00 -8.05
C THR A 712 14.44 -31.59 -7.67
N TYR A 713 13.62 -31.27 -8.67
CA TYR A 713 12.21 -30.91 -8.49
C TYR A 713 11.29 -32.10 -8.70
N ASP A 714 10.14 -32.10 -8.02
CA ASP A 714 9.13 -33.16 -8.10
C ASP A 714 8.60 -33.32 -9.54
N GLN A 715 7.91 -34.43 -9.80
CA GLN A 715 7.28 -34.75 -11.08
C GLN A 715 8.28 -34.67 -12.25
N SER A 716 9.51 -35.14 -12.04
CA SER A 716 10.60 -35.08 -13.04
C SER A 716 10.87 -33.67 -13.58
N GLY A 717 10.78 -32.65 -12.73
CA GLY A 717 10.98 -31.25 -13.12
C GLY A 717 9.71 -30.54 -13.61
N ASN A 718 8.53 -31.16 -13.47
CA ASN A 718 7.24 -30.55 -13.77
C ASN A 718 6.55 -29.99 -12.52
N SER A 719 7.32 -29.54 -11.54
CA SER A 719 6.82 -28.94 -10.30
C SER A 719 7.78 -27.87 -9.81
N ASN A 720 7.27 -26.94 -8.99
CA ASN A 720 8.08 -25.96 -8.27
C ASN A 720 8.53 -26.46 -6.88
N LYS A 721 8.13 -27.68 -6.48
CA LYS A 721 8.51 -28.32 -5.21
C LYS A 721 9.88 -28.99 -5.33
N LEU A 722 10.85 -28.51 -4.55
CA LEU A 722 12.20 -29.07 -4.47
C LEU A 722 12.20 -30.31 -3.57
N ILE A 723 12.53 -31.48 -4.11
CA ILE A 723 12.47 -32.76 -3.39
C ILE A 723 13.84 -33.32 -2.97
N ARG A 724 14.94 -32.80 -3.52
CA ARG A 724 16.30 -33.23 -3.14
C ARG A 724 17.34 -32.20 -3.54
N VAL A 725 18.36 -32.02 -2.71
CA VAL A 725 19.56 -31.23 -3.02
C VAL A 725 20.78 -32.13 -2.83
N ASN A 726 21.60 -32.28 -3.87
CA ASN A 726 22.87 -32.99 -3.74
C ASN A 726 24.01 -31.99 -3.82
N ASP A 727 24.97 -32.08 -2.90
CA ASP A 727 26.22 -31.32 -2.96
C ASP A 727 27.38 -32.21 -3.42
N ALA A 728 27.93 -31.91 -4.60
CA ALA A 728 29.07 -32.66 -5.14
C ALA A 728 30.42 -32.23 -4.53
N SER A 729 30.46 -31.13 -3.77
CA SER A 729 31.69 -30.65 -3.13
C SER A 729 32.10 -31.50 -1.93
N GLY A 730 31.12 -32.07 -1.22
CA GLY A 730 31.33 -32.81 0.03
C GLY A 730 31.73 -31.92 1.21
N ASN A 731 31.59 -30.61 1.10
CA ASN A 731 32.03 -29.63 2.10
C ASN A 731 30.84 -29.06 2.88
N ALA A 732 30.68 -29.51 4.14
CA ALA A 732 29.59 -29.07 5.00
C ALA A 732 29.70 -27.62 5.53
N ALA A 733 30.73 -26.85 5.13
CA ALA A 733 30.87 -25.46 5.55
C ALA A 733 29.84 -24.52 4.90
N GLY A 734 29.27 -24.91 3.76
CA GLY A 734 28.16 -24.21 3.11
C GLY A 734 26.82 -24.87 3.45
N TYR A 735 26.27 -25.57 2.48
CA TYR A 735 25.13 -26.46 2.65
C TYR A 735 25.60 -27.80 3.25
N PRO A 736 24.80 -28.48 4.11
CA PRO A 736 25.15 -29.81 4.58
C PRO A 736 25.36 -30.80 3.42
N VAL A 737 26.12 -31.88 3.65
CA VAL A 737 26.26 -32.95 2.65
C VAL A 737 24.88 -33.60 2.43
N GLY A 738 24.19 -33.16 1.37
CA GLY A 738 22.76 -33.42 1.17
C GLY A 738 22.44 -34.79 0.60
N GLY A 739 21.26 -34.89 -0.01
CA GLY A 739 20.81 -36.06 -0.77
C GLY A 739 19.57 -36.73 -0.20
N ASN A 740 19.04 -36.23 0.92
CA ASN A 740 17.81 -36.74 1.49
C ASN A 740 16.57 -36.17 0.79
N THR A 741 15.45 -36.89 0.93
CA THR A 741 14.17 -36.48 0.36
C THR A 741 13.50 -35.39 1.21
N ILE A 742 13.03 -34.35 0.51
CA ILE A 742 12.20 -33.27 1.03
C ILE A 742 10.74 -33.54 0.62
N VAL A 743 9.83 -33.45 1.59
CA VAL A 743 8.40 -33.75 1.43
C VAL A 743 7.58 -32.47 1.65
N TYR A 744 6.41 -32.39 1.02
CA TYR A 744 5.48 -31.27 1.16
C TYR A 744 4.08 -31.76 1.56
N ASP A 745 3.33 -30.90 2.23
CA ASP A 745 1.90 -31.12 2.46
C ASP A 745 1.04 -30.67 1.26
N ILE A 746 -0.28 -30.86 1.38
CA ILE A 746 -1.24 -30.53 0.32
C ILE A 746 -1.36 -29.01 0.06
N ASN A 747 -0.90 -28.17 0.98
CA ASN A 747 -0.85 -26.72 0.81
C ASN A 747 0.45 -26.25 0.15
N GLY A 748 1.38 -27.17 -0.14
CA GLY A 748 2.68 -26.86 -0.71
C GLY A 748 3.70 -26.40 0.34
N ASN A 749 3.51 -26.73 1.63
CA ASN A 749 4.48 -26.43 2.69
C ASN A 749 5.48 -27.57 2.86
N MET A 750 6.78 -27.26 2.92
CA MET A 750 7.83 -28.24 3.23
C MET A 750 7.66 -28.83 4.64
N VAL A 751 7.48 -30.14 4.78
CA VAL A 751 7.23 -30.77 6.09
C VAL A 751 8.48 -31.38 6.74
N ASN A 752 9.59 -31.49 6.02
CA ASN A 752 10.86 -31.94 6.58
C ASN A 752 12.06 -31.36 5.80
N HIS A 753 13.23 -31.38 6.43
CA HIS A 753 14.49 -31.13 5.74
C HIS A 753 15.63 -31.92 6.39
N LEU A 754 15.74 -33.21 6.04
CA LEU A 754 16.65 -34.15 6.71
C LEU A 754 18.14 -33.81 6.53
N ASP A 755 18.53 -33.16 5.44
CA ASP A 755 19.90 -32.67 5.25
C ASP A 755 20.32 -31.68 6.36
N LYS A 756 19.36 -30.94 6.92
CA LYS A 756 19.55 -30.03 8.07
C LYS A 756 19.19 -30.68 9.41
N GLY A 757 18.97 -31.99 9.43
CA GLY A 757 18.53 -32.72 10.62
C GLY A 757 17.08 -32.41 11.04
N ILE A 758 16.28 -31.76 10.19
CA ILE A 758 14.88 -31.43 10.48
C ILE A 758 13.99 -32.59 10.05
N SER A 759 13.45 -33.33 11.01
CA SER A 759 12.60 -34.49 10.75
C SER A 759 11.12 -34.14 10.55
N ASN A 760 10.66 -33.02 11.11
CA ASN A 760 9.26 -32.59 11.00
C ASN A 760 9.13 -31.07 11.16
N ILE A 761 8.24 -30.48 10.36
CA ILE A 761 7.76 -29.10 10.47
C ILE A 761 6.23 -29.17 10.53
N ALA A 762 5.66 -28.80 11.67
CA ALA A 762 4.23 -28.64 11.85
C ALA A 762 3.82 -27.19 11.55
N TYR A 763 2.68 -27.02 10.90
CA TYR A 763 2.17 -25.70 10.48
C TYR A 763 0.82 -25.39 11.12
N ASN A 764 0.59 -24.10 11.41
CA ASN A 764 -0.74 -23.59 11.74
C ASN A 764 -1.54 -23.24 10.47
N TYR A 765 -2.76 -22.71 10.62
CA TYR A 765 -3.65 -22.42 9.49
C TYR A 765 -3.17 -21.26 8.59
N LEU A 766 -2.20 -20.46 9.05
CA LEU A 766 -1.54 -19.42 8.25
C LEU A 766 -0.37 -19.99 7.43
N ASN A 767 -0.11 -21.30 7.52
CA ASN A 767 1.09 -21.94 6.98
C ASN A 767 2.40 -21.43 7.61
N LEU A 768 2.34 -20.95 8.87
CA LEU A 768 3.53 -20.63 9.67
C LEU A 768 3.95 -21.83 10.53
N PRO A 769 5.27 -22.12 10.68
CA PRO A 769 5.73 -23.25 11.48
C PRO A 769 5.34 -23.10 12.95
N SER A 770 4.46 -23.93 13.48
CA SER A 770 4.13 -23.96 14.91
C SER A 770 5.11 -24.78 15.74
N SER A 771 5.75 -25.79 15.14
CA SER A 771 6.79 -26.61 15.78
C SER A 771 7.75 -27.19 14.75
N ILE A 772 9.05 -27.18 15.06
CA ILE A 772 10.12 -27.79 14.26
C ILE A 772 10.86 -28.81 15.12
N THR A 773 10.88 -30.06 14.68
CA THR A 773 11.66 -31.14 15.30
C THR A 773 12.97 -31.29 14.54
N ALA A 774 14.09 -31.03 15.21
CA ALA A 774 15.42 -31.11 14.60
C ALA A 774 16.43 -31.80 15.52
N SER A 775 17.48 -32.39 14.93
CA SER A 775 18.56 -33.04 15.68
C SER A 775 19.32 -32.10 16.61
N ILE A 776 19.31 -30.80 16.32
CA ILE A 776 19.91 -29.74 17.16
C ILE A 776 19.03 -29.35 18.37
N GLY A 777 17.79 -29.83 18.42
CA GLY A 777 16.79 -29.45 19.40
C GLY A 777 15.46 -29.06 18.73
N ASN A 778 14.37 -29.17 19.48
CA ASN A 778 13.05 -28.76 19.01
C ASN A 778 12.83 -27.27 19.22
N THR A 779 12.12 -26.65 18.29
CA THR A 779 11.67 -25.26 18.40
C THR A 779 10.15 -25.20 18.32
N ASP A 780 9.51 -24.60 19.32
CA ASP A 780 8.07 -24.33 19.33
C ASP A 780 7.80 -22.83 19.24
N TYR A 781 6.79 -22.45 18.47
CA TYR A 781 6.43 -21.06 18.22
C TYR A 781 4.99 -20.78 18.64
N VAL A 782 4.74 -19.56 19.10
CA VAL A 782 3.38 -19.04 19.29
C VAL A 782 3.22 -17.79 18.47
N TYR A 783 2.15 -17.76 17.66
CA TYR A 783 1.79 -16.64 16.83
C TYR A 783 0.43 -16.11 17.25
N ARG A 784 0.24 -14.81 17.04
CA ARG A 784 -1.08 -14.22 17.00
C ARG A 784 -1.77 -14.55 15.68
N ALA A 785 -3.10 -14.41 15.65
CA ALA A 785 -3.91 -14.69 14.47
C ALA A 785 -3.67 -13.73 13.29
N ASP A 786 -2.96 -12.63 13.52
CA ASP A 786 -2.40 -11.75 12.50
C ASP A 786 -1.01 -12.21 12.01
N GLY A 787 -0.52 -13.37 12.43
CA GLY A 787 0.78 -13.91 12.01
C GLY A 787 1.99 -13.36 12.78
N SER A 788 1.82 -12.41 13.71
CA SER A 788 2.93 -11.89 14.51
C SER A 788 3.42 -12.94 15.51
N LYS A 789 4.72 -13.25 15.47
CA LYS A 789 5.38 -14.16 16.42
C LYS A 789 5.49 -13.48 17.78
N VAL A 790 4.97 -14.12 18.83
CA VAL A 790 4.99 -13.58 20.21
C VAL A 790 5.82 -14.42 21.17
N LYS A 791 6.14 -15.67 20.81
CA LYS A 791 6.97 -16.55 21.64
C LYS A 791 7.72 -17.58 20.79
N LYS A 792 8.94 -17.92 21.23
CA LYS A 792 9.73 -19.06 20.77
C LYS A 792 10.27 -19.84 21.95
N VAL A 793 10.30 -21.17 21.87
CA VAL A 793 10.97 -22.05 22.83
C VAL A 793 11.95 -22.95 22.10
N PHE A 794 13.23 -22.90 22.43
CA PHE A 794 14.28 -23.78 21.88
C PHE A 794 15.16 -24.34 22.99
N GLY A 795 15.30 -25.66 23.07
CA GLY A 795 16.18 -26.31 24.06
C GLY A 795 15.88 -25.92 25.52
N GLY A 796 14.62 -25.60 25.85
CA GLY A 796 14.17 -25.13 27.17
C GLY A 796 14.32 -23.62 27.39
N LYS A 797 14.98 -22.89 26.50
CA LYS A 797 15.08 -21.42 26.52
C LYS A 797 13.83 -20.81 25.90
N THR A 798 13.17 -19.91 26.62
CA THR A 798 11.99 -19.17 26.16
C THR A 798 12.39 -17.76 25.74
N THR A 799 11.98 -17.35 24.54
CA THR A 799 12.08 -15.98 24.05
C THR A 799 10.69 -15.40 23.87
N ASP A 800 10.37 -14.31 24.58
CA ASP A 800 9.10 -13.60 24.43
C ASP A 800 9.33 -12.33 23.58
N TYR A 801 8.46 -12.10 22.60
CA TYR A 801 8.49 -10.95 21.69
C TYR A 801 7.27 -10.07 21.99
N LEU A 802 7.50 -8.92 22.61
CA LEU A 802 6.42 -8.05 23.11
C LEU A 802 6.60 -6.63 22.58
N ASP A 803 5.95 -6.28 21.46
CA ASP A 803 5.96 -4.93 20.85
C ASP A 803 7.39 -4.34 20.68
N GLY A 804 8.33 -5.18 20.23
CA GLY A 804 9.74 -4.82 20.06
C GLY A 804 10.65 -5.10 21.27
N PHE A 805 10.09 -5.37 22.45
CA PHE A 805 10.85 -5.77 23.63
C PHE A 805 11.10 -7.27 23.60
N GLN A 806 12.37 -7.68 23.56
CA GLN A 806 12.74 -9.10 23.52
C GLN A 806 13.27 -9.58 24.86
N TYR A 807 12.57 -10.57 25.42
CA TYR A 807 12.94 -11.21 26.67
C TYR A 807 13.53 -12.59 26.41
N GLU A 808 14.44 -13.00 27.28
CA GLU A 808 14.95 -14.37 27.33
C GLU A 808 14.80 -14.90 28.74
N ASN A 809 14.06 -16.00 28.90
CA ASN A 809 13.73 -16.61 30.19
C ASN A 809 13.19 -15.59 31.22
N GLY A 810 12.36 -14.64 30.74
CA GLY A 810 11.79 -13.58 31.57
C GLY A 810 12.68 -12.35 31.80
N VAL A 811 13.91 -12.33 31.29
CA VAL A 811 14.85 -11.19 31.43
C VAL A 811 14.90 -10.37 30.14
N LEU A 812 14.63 -9.07 30.21
CA LEU A 812 14.69 -8.16 29.06
C LEU A 812 16.13 -8.05 28.56
N GLN A 813 16.37 -8.43 27.30
CA GLN A 813 17.72 -8.48 26.72
C GLN A 813 18.08 -7.16 26.03
N PHE A 814 17.20 -6.68 25.15
CA PHE A 814 17.40 -5.44 24.40
C PHE A 814 16.07 -4.83 23.97
N ILE A 815 16.14 -3.57 23.55
CA ILE A 815 15.06 -2.86 22.86
C ILE A 815 15.62 -2.27 21.55
N PRO A 816 14.92 -2.41 20.40
CA PRO A 816 15.38 -1.84 19.15
C PRO A 816 15.35 -0.30 19.21
N THR A 817 16.21 0.32 18.41
CA THR A 817 16.24 1.78 18.29
C THR A 817 16.32 2.22 16.84
N SER A 818 15.99 3.50 16.72
CA SER A 818 16.37 4.48 15.71
C SER A 818 17.75 4.39 15.04
N GLU A 819 18.70 3.53 15.43
CA GLU A 819 20.01 3.35 14.74
C GLU A 819 20.64 1.99 15.13
N GLY A 820 19.86 1.05 15.68
CA GLY A 820 20.36 -0.22 16.19
C GLY A 820 19.50 -0.76 17.32
N TYR A 821 20.07 -0.88 18.52
CA TYR A 821 19.35 -1.32 19.72
C TYR A 821 20.02 -0.81 21.01
N TYR A 822 19.27 -0.75 22.10
CA TYR A 822 19.81 -0.57 23.44
C TYR A 822 19.92 -1.93 24.14
N ASP A 823 21.13 -2.30 24.54
CA ASP A 823 21.43 -3.53 25.26
C ASP A 823 21.17 -3.33 26.76
N LEU A 824 20.14 -3.99 27.29
CA LEU A 824 19.73 -3.86 28.69
C LEU A 824 20.68 -4.62 29.63
N THR A 825 21.34 -5.66 29.13
CA THR A 825 22.29 -6.46 29.94
C THR A 825 23.59 -5.72 30.17
N LYS A 826 24.01 -4.89 29.19
CA LYS A 826 25.25 -4.10 29.24
C LYS A 826 25.01 -2.62 29.55
N ASN A 827 23.76 -2.15 29.53
CA ASN A 827 23.37 -0.74 29.62
C ASN A 827 24.10 0.14 28.59
N LYS A 828 24.05 -0.25 27.31
CA LYS A 828 24.76 0.43 26.22
C LYS A 828 23.89 0.56 24.98
N TYR A 829 24.03 1.69 24.29
CA TYR A 829 23.52 1.86 22.93
C TYR A 829 24.45 1.16 21.93
N ILE A 830 23.87 0.30 21.12
CA ILE A 830 24.51 -0.38 20.01
C ILE A 830 23.93 0.17 18.71
N TYR A 831 24.82 0.50 17.78
CA TYR A 831 24.50 1.10 16.50
C TYR A 831 24.85 0.15 15.36
N ASN A 832 24.08 0.18 14.28
CA ASN A 832 24.27 -0.67 13.11
C ASN A 832 24.60 0.17 11.87
N TYR A 833 25.65 -0.20 11.15
CA TYR A 833 25.79 0.12 9.74
C TYR A 833 25.01 -0.89 8.91
N THR A 834 24.10 -0.39 8.08
CA THR A 834 23.35 -1.20 7.13
C THR A 834 23.72 -0.84 5.69
N ASP A 835 23.67 -1.82 4.78
CA ASP A 835 23.77 -1.54 3.35
C ASP A 835 22.43 -1.07 2.75
N HIS A 836 22.38 -0.90 1.44
CA HIS A 836 21.19 -0.41 0.72
C HIS A 836 19.99 -1.36 0.74
N LEU A 837 20.14 -2.59 1.23
CA LEU A 837 19.06 -3.57 1.41
C LEU A 837 18.66 -3.71 2.89
N GLY A 838 19.31 -2.96 3.79
CA GLY A 838 19.11 -3.08 5.22
C GLY A 838 19.87 -4.26 5.84
N ASN A 839 20.83 -4.88 5.15
CA ASN A 839 21.67 -5.92 5.77
C ASN A 839 22.56 -5.28 6.82
N VAL A 840 22.54 -5.78 8.05
CA VAL A 840 23.47 -5.33 9.09
C VAL A 840 24.86 -5.77 8.65
N ARG A 841 25.74 -4.82 8.32
CA ARG A 841 27.13 -5.05 7.88
C ARG A 841 28.11 -4.99 9.04
N LEU A 842 27.83 -4.12 10.00
CA LEU A 842 28.69 -3.90 11.16
C LEU A 842 27.88 -3.31 12.30
N SER A 843 28.11 -3.79 13.52
CA SER A 843 27.56 -3.23 14.76
C SER A 843 28.68 -2.63 15.60
N TYR A 844 28.41 -1.50 16.27
CA TYR A 844 29.38 -0.79 17.08
C TYR A 844 28.74 -0.10 18.30
N THR A 845 29.56 0.26 19.28
CA THR A 845 29.14 0.99 20.49
C THR A 845 30.11 2.13 20.78
N LYS A 846 29.76 3.02 21.71
CA LYS A 846 30.74 3.89 22.35
C LYS A 846 31.64 3.05 23.28
N GLY A 847 32.93 3.01 22.98
CA GLY A 847 33.95 2.31 23.76
C GLY A 847 34.41 3.11 25.00
N ALA A 848 35.26 2.50 25.81
CA ALA A 848 35.73 3.12 27.07
C ALA A 848 36.53 4.42 26.88
N SER A 849 37.21 4.58 25.74
CA SER A 849 37.93 5.80 25.35
C SER A 849 37.01 6.94 24.88
N GLY A 850 35.71 6.68 24.77
CA GLY A 850 34.71 7.62 24.24
C GLY A 850 34.56 7.60 22.72
N GLY A 851 35.42 6.88 21.99
CA GLY A 851 35.32 6.66 20.55
C GLY A 851 34.40 5.49 20.18
N ALA A 852 34.21 5.26 18.88
CA ALA A 852 33.41 4.13 18.38
C ALA A 852 34.24 2.82 18.41
N GLU A 853 33.61 1.73 18.84
CA GLU A 853 34.20 0.40 18.98
C GLU A 853 33.34 -0.63 18.26
N ILE A 854 33.92 -1.35 17.29
CA ILE A 854 33.25 -2.42 16.54
C ILE A 854 33.03 -3.62 17.46
N ILE A 855 31.81 -4.18 17.48
CA ILE A 855 31.49 -5.37 18.27
C ILE A 855 31.17 -6.60 17.43
N GLU A 856 30.75 -6.41 16.17
CA GLU A 856 30.45 -7.48 15.21
C GLU A 856 30.51 -6.97 13.77
N GLU A 857 31.04 -7.79 12.87
CA GLU A 857 31.04 -7.60 11.41
C GLU A 857 30.27 -8.73 10.71
N ASN A 858 29.50 -8.41 9.68
CA ASN A 858 28.69 -9.37 8.95
C ASN A 858 28.80 -9.09 7.43
N ASN A 859 29.42 -10.01 6.70
CA ASN A 859 29.49 -9.98 5.24
C ASN A 859 28.67 -11.15 4.66
N TYR A 860 28.11 -10.97 3.48
CA TYR A 860 27.15 -11.92 2.91
C TYR A 860 27.44 -12.22 1.44
N TYR A 861 27.19 -13.48 1.05
CA TYR A 861 26.96 -13.85 -0.34
C TYR A 861 25.71 -13.13 -0.86
N PRO A 862 25.53 -12.96 -2.19
CA PRO A 862 24.37 -12.27 -2.76
C PRO A 862 23.01 -12.77 -2.26
N PHE A 863 22.80 -14.09 -2.16
CA PHE A 863 21.56 -14.68 -1.61
C PHE A 863 21.49 -14.70 -0.08
N GLY A 864 22.45 -14.07 0.63
CA GLY A 864 22.35 -13.76 2.05
C GLY A 864 23.00 -14.76 3.00
N LEU A 865 23.62 -15.83 2.51
CA LEU A 865 24.44 -16.68 3.37
C LEU A 865 25.59 -15.84 3.93
N LYS A 866 25.86 -15.93 5.23
CA LYS A 866 26.94 -15.16 5.87
C LYS A 866 28.31 -15.74 5.51
N HIS A 867 29.29 -14.89 5.22
CA HIS A 867 30.67 -15.30 5.05
C HIS A 867 31.26 -15.82 6.36
N GLN A 868 32.14 -16.82 6.26
CA GLN A 868 32.97 -17.29 7.37
C GLN A 868 34.30 -16.52 7.42
N GLY A 869 35.00 -16.59 8.56
CA GLY A 869 36.34 -15.99 8.74
C GLY A 869 36.35 -14.62 9.43
N TYR A 870 35.19 -14.13 9.88
CA TYR A 870 35.03 -12.86 10.60
C TYR A 870 34.65 -13.09 12.07
N ASN A 871 34.81 -12.08 12.92
CA ASN A 871 34.38 -12.08 14.34
C ASN A 871 35.03 -13.14 15.24
N SER A 872 36.35 -13.30 15.19
CA SER A 872 37.07 -14.22 16.09
C SER A 872 36.84 -13.92 17.58
N ASN A 873 36.52 -12.67 17.94
CA ASN A 873 36.16 -12.24 19.30
C ASN A 873 34.94 -11.28 19.28
N SER A 874 33.74 -11.78 18.94
CA SER A 874 32.52 -10.96 18.97
C SER A 874 32.16 -10.50 20.40
N LEU A 875 31.86 -9.21 20.56
CA LEU A 875 31.35 -8.61 21.80
C LEU A 875 29.85 -8.34 21.73
N ALA A 876 29.17 -8.81 20.68
CA ALA A 876 27.75 -8.63 20.48
C ALA A 876 26.89 -9.25 21.60
N ASN A 877 25.63 -8.85 21.65
CA ASN A 877 24.65 -9.54 22.47
C ASN A 877 24.21 -10.83 21.74
N ASN A 878 24.41 -11.99 22.36
CA ASN A 878 24.04 -13.28 21.75
C ASN A 878 22.52 -13.43 21.55
N ALA A 879 21.68 -12.66 22.25
CA ALA A 879 20.23 -12.63 22.01
C ALA A 879 19.85 -11.85 20.74
N TYR A 880 20.73 -10.96 20.23
CA TYR A 880 20.46 -10.14 19.06
C TYR A 880 20.87 -10.87 17.76
N GLN A 881 19.88 -11.52 17.13
CA GLN A 881 20.06 -12.36 15.93
C GLN A 881 19.58 -11.71 14.63
N TYR A 882 19.39 -10.38 14.59
CA TYR A 882 18.94 -9.66 13.40
C TYR A 882 20.13 -9.33 12.49
N LYS A 883 20.22 -10.00 11.32
CA LYS A 883 21.40 -9.95 10.45
C LYS A 883 21.05 -9.52 9.01
N TYR A 884 20.86 -10.48 8.10
CA TYR A 884 20.50 -10.24 6.71
C TYR A 884 19.11 -9.60 6.62
N ASN A 885 18.98 -8.49 5.88
CA ASN A 885 17.82 -7.59 5.81
C ASN A 885 17.23 -7.17 7.16
N GLY A 886 18.03 -7.21 8.23
CA GLY A 886 17.55 -6.97 9.59
C GLY A 886 16.54 -8.03 10.07
N LYS A 887 16.59 -9.25 9.52
CA LYS A 887 15.73 -10.38 9.92
C LYS A 887 16.41 -11.30 10.92
N GLU A 888 15.61 -11.90 11.80
CA GLU A 888 16.10 -12.76 12.87
C GLU A 888 16.52 -14.12 12.32
N LEU A 889 17.79 -14.47 12.50
CA LEU A 889 18.32 -15.80 12.22
C LEU A 889 17.87 -16.79 13.30
N GLN A 890 17.13 -17.83 12.89
CA GLN A 890 16.69 -18.92 13.77
C GLN A 890 17.80 -19.96 13.98
N GLU A 891 17.66 -20.78 15.02
CA GLU A 891 18.60 -21.86 15.36
C GLU A 891 18.74 -22.91 14.24
N THR A 892 17.69 -23.05 13.43
CA THR A 892 17.68 -23.90 12.23
C THR A 892 18.53 -23.32 11.08
N GLY A 893 19.05 -22.10 11.20
CA GLY A 893 19.76 -21.37 10.14
C GLY A 893 18.84 -20.69 9.12
N MET A 894 17.52 -20.67 9.35
CA MET A 894 16.56 -19.96 8.51
C MET A 894 16.34 -18.53 9.03
N TYR A 895 16.10 -17.58 8.14
CA TYR A 895 15.70 -16.22 8.52
C TYR A 895 14.18 -16.12 8.64
N ASP A 896 13.69 -15.56 9.75
CA ASP A 896 12.26 -15.29 9.94
C ASP A 896 11.89 -13.94 9.35
N TYR A 897 11.06 -13.96 8.31
CA TYR A 897 10.57 -12.77 7.64
C TYR A 897 9.16 -12.36 8.07
N GLY A 898 8.51 -13.13 8.95
CA GLY A 898 7.11 -12.93 9.33
C GLY A 898 6.22 -13.96 8.66
N ALA A 899 5.89 -13.76 7.37
CA ALA A 899 4.98 -14.65 6.65
C ALA A 899 5.63 -15.99 6.23
N ARG A 900 6.96 -16.06 6.16
CA ARG A 900 7.73 -17.23 5.70
C ARG A 900 9.11 -17.30 6.35
N MET A 901 9.71 -18.50 6.33
CA MET A 901 11.10 -18.76 6.74
C MET A 901 12.01 -18.89 5.51
N TYR A 902 13.01 -18.01 5.39
CA TYR A 902 13.94 -17.96 4.25
C TYR A 902 15.17 -18.83 4.49
N MET A 903 15.53 -19.67 3.51
CA MET A 903 16.73 -20.52 3.53
C MET A 903 17.81 -19.91 2.63
N SER A 904 18.65 -19.06 3.19
CA SER A 904 19.74 -18.36 2.47
C SER A 904 20.77 -19.31 1.85
N GLU A 905 20.97 -20.46 2.46
CA GLU A 905 21.86 -21.52 1.98
C GLU A 905 21.34 -22.19 0.70
N LEU A 906 20.02 -22.15 0.46
CA LEU A 906 19.36 -22.66 -0.75
C LEU A 906 18.90 -21.56 -1.73
N GLY A 907 18.80 -20.30 -1.28
CA GLY A 907 18.31 -19.16 -2.05
C GLY A 907 16.80 -19.14 -2.30
N ARG A 908 15.99 -19.77 -1.43
CA ARG A 908 14.53 -19.92 -1.65
C ARG A 908 13.70 -20.08 -0.37
N TRP A 909 12.38 -19.98 -0.52
CA TRP A 909 11.40 -20.28 0.55
C TRP A 909 11.02 -21.76 0.60
N GLY A 910 10.55 -22.21 1.77
CA GLY A 910 10.02 -23.57 1.98
C GLY A 910 8.51 -23.71 1.79
N VAL A 911 7.78 -22.61 1.68
CA VAL A 911 6.31 -22.57 1.56
C VAL A 911 5.89 -21.66 0.40
N VAL A 912 4.67 -21.88 -0.12
CA VAL A 912 4.09 -21.08 -1.22
C VAL A 912 3.90 -19.64 -0.76
N ASP A 913 4.28 -18.69 -1.62
CA ASP A 913 4.06 -17.26 -1.40
C ASP A 913 2.56 -16.93 -1.21
N PRO A 914 2.16 -16.25 -0.10
CA PRO A 914 0.79 -15.76 0.09
C PRO A 914 0.28 -14.88 -1.07
N LEU A 915 1.18 -14.21 -1.78
CA LEU A 915 0.91 -13.34 -2.92
C LEU A 915 1.49 -13.91 -4.24
N ALA A 916 1.62 -15.23 -4.38
CA ALA A 916 2.16 -15.88 -5.58
C ALA A 916 1.50 -15.42 -6.89
N GLU A 917 0.23 -15.03 -6.84
CA GLU A 917 -0.55 -14.53 -7.97
C GLU A 917 -0.08 -13.16 -8.50
N VAL A 918 0.67 -12.40 -7.71
CA VAL A 918 1.29 -11.14 -8.14
C VAL A 918 2.46 -11.42 -9.10
N LEU A 919 3.09 -12.60 -8.99
CA LEU A 919 4.30 -12.99 -9.69
C LEU A 919 4.13 -14.29 -10.51
N ARG A 920 2.98 -14.46 -11.19
CA ARG A 920 2.56 -15.72 -11.87
C ARG A 920 3.57 -16.36 -12.85
N ARG A 921 4.56 -15.61 -13.32
CA ARG A 921 5.64 -16.12 -14.18
C ARG A 921 6.82 -16.73 -13.42
N HIS A 922 6.92 -16.48 -12.12
CA HIS A 922 7.95 -17.00 -11.25
C HIS A 922 7.42 -18.18 -10.45
N THR A 923 8.32 -19.07 -10.04
CA THR A 923 8.04 -20.08 -9.03
C THR A 923 7.47 -19.45 -7.74
N PRO A 924 6.41 -20.01 -7.12
CA PRO A 924 5.87 -19.50 -5.86
C PRO A 924 6.82 -19.59 -4.64
N TYR A 925 8.04 -20.11 -4.83
CA TYR A 925 9.06 -20.27 -3.80
C TYR A 925 10.29 -19.36 -4.01
N ASN A 926 10.26 -18.45 -4.98
CA ASN A 926 11.40 -17.59 -5.31
C ASN A 926 11.68 -16.56 -4.19
N TYR A 927 12.95 -16.25 -3.94
CA TYR A 927 13.35 -15.14 -3.09
C TYR A 927 13.89 -13.99 -3.93
N GLY A 928 13.47 -12.76 -3.60
CA GLY A 928 13.98 -11.54 -4.23
C GLY A 928 13.84 -11.55 -5.74
N VAL A 929 12.85 -12.27 -6.31
CA VAL A 929 12.68 -12.47 -7.76
C VAL A 929 13.98 -12.89 -8.47
N ASN A 930 14.78 -13.70 -7.78
CA ASN A 930 16.12 -14.15 -8.17
C ASN A 930 17.14 -13.03 -8.41
N ASN A 931 16.93 -11.85 -7.83
CA ASN A 931 17.84 -10.70 -7.86
C ASN A 931 17.97 -10.07 -6.45
N PRO A 932 18.59 -10.78 -5.49
CA PRO A 932 18.67 -10.36 -4.09
C PRO A 932 19.61 -9.17 -3.85
N VAL A 933 20.33 -8.72 -4.88
CA VAL A 933 21.18 -7.51 -4.84
C VAL A 933 20.33 -6.24 -4.95
N MET A 934 19.15 -6.35 -5.56
CA MET A 934 18.25 -5.24 -5.85
C MET A 934 16.95 -5.29 -5.06
N PHE A 935 16.50 -6.48 -4.70
CA PHE A 935 15.21 -6.73 -4.10
C PHE A 935 15.36 -7.31 -2.70
N VAL A 936 14.49 -6.86 -1.80
CA VAL A 936 14.28 -7.42 -0.47
C VAL A 936 12.82 -7.78 -0.34
N ASP A 937 12.50 -8.88 0.33
CA ASP A 937 11.13 -9.18 0.74
C ASP A 937 10.93 -8.64 2.18
N PRO A 938 10.16 -7.56 2.43
CA PRO A 938 10.13 -6.94 3.75
C PRO A 938 9.42 -7.79 4.81
N ASP A 939 8.48 -8.63 4.42
CA ASP A 939 7.60 -9.37 5.33
C ASP A 939 7.40 -10.84 4.92
N GLY A 940 8.09 -11.28 3.87
CA GLY A 940 7.97 -12.62 3.33
C GLY A 940 6.73 -12.79 2.45
N MET A 941 6.12 -11.74 1.92
CA MET A 941 4.97 -11.84 1.00
C MET A 941 5.23 -11.22 -0.38
N LEU A 942 6.04 -10.16 -0.48
CA LEU A 942 6.32 -9.54 -1.77
C LEU A 942 7.69 -8.87 -1.79
N SER A 943 8.53 -9.31 -2.71
CA SER A 943 9.84 -8.70 -2.95
C SER A 943 9.69 -7.29 -3.51
N VAL A 944 10.15 -6.27 -2.78
CA VAL A 944 10.19 -4.87 -3.23
C VAL A 944 11.62 -4.48 -3.60
N ARG A 945 11.77 -3.58 -4.57
CA ARG A 945 13.08 -3.02 -4.89
C ARG A 945 13.48 -2.09 -3.74
N SER A 946 14.62 -2.31 -3.09
CA SER A 946 15.03 -1.47 -1.94
C SER A 946 15.27 -0.01 -2.34
N LEU A 947 15.66 0.20 -3.60
CA LEU A 947 15.85 1.52 -4.21
C LEU A 947 14.53 2.16 -4.70
N GLN A 948 13.37 1.49 -4.57
CA GLN A 948 12.10 2.00 -5.10
C GLN A 948 11.70 3.31 -4.45
N GLU A 949 11.95 3.49 -3.15
CA GLU A 949 11.67 4.76 -2.47
C GLU A 949 12.58 5.91 -2.95
N MET A 950 13.68 5.60 -3.62
CA MET A 950 14.62 6.57 -4.18
C MET A 950 14.39 6.81 -5.69
N TRP A 951 13.96 5.78 -6.42
CA TRP A 951 13.62 5.83 -7.85
C TRP A 951 12.22 6.40 -8.12
N ASP A 952 11.27 6.18 -7.20
CA ASP A 952 9.93 6.80 -7.25
C ASP A 952 10.02 8.34 -7.13
N ASN A 953 11.14 8.84 -6.59
CA ASN A 953 11.46 10.26 -6.56
C ASN A 953 12.23 10.71 -7.79
N THR A 954 12.39 9.93 -8.86
CA THR A 954 13.13 10.36 -10.07
C THR A 954 12.57 9.83 -11.40
N SER A 955 11.45 9.08 -11.40
CA SER A 955 10.82 8.67 -12.65
C SER A 955 10.14 9.86 -13.35
N SER A 956 10.56 10.13 -14.59
CA SER A 956 10.20 11.25 -15.49
C SER A 956 8.71 11.46 -15.82
N THR A 957 7.80 10.86 -15.07
CA THR A 957 6.35 11.01 -15.23
C THR A 957 5.66 11.60 -14.00
N SER A 958 6.32 11.84 -12.88
CA SER A 958 5.73 12.60 -11.78
C SER A 958 5.87 14.12 -11.99
N THR A 959 4.78 14.86 -12.22
CA THR A 959 4.79 16.30 -11.87
C THR A 959 5.10 16.43 -10.38
N TRP A 960 5.93 17.37 -9.97
CA TRP A 960 6.57 17.32 -8.67
C TRP A 960 5.76 18.11 -7.66
N ILE A 961 4.81 17.47 -6.97
CA ILE A 961 4.06 18.14 -5.91
C ILE A 961 4.67 17.75 -4.56
N ASN A 962 5.41 18.69 -3.95
CA ASN A 962 5.84 18.60 -2.57
C ASN A 962 4.60 18.56 -1.66
N SER A 963 4.31 17.39 -1.10
CA SER A 963 3.14 17.16 -0.25
C SER A 963 3.45 17.28 1.26
N GLY A 964 4.65 17.77 1.62
CA GLY A 964 5.02 18.14 2.98
C GLY A 964 5.49 17.01 3.89
N ASN A 965 5.74 15.81 3.35
CA ASN A 965 6.09 14.59 4.10
C ASN A 965 7.43 13.94 3.67
N GLY A 966 8.31 14.65 2.95
CA GLY A 966 9.60 14.09 2.50
C GLY A 966 9.48 12.93 1.49
N VAL A 967 8.30 12.74 0.90
CA VAL A 967 8.02 11.84 -0.24
C VAL A 967 7.36 12.67 -1.33
N PHE A 968 7.87 12.51 -2.56
CA PHE A 968 7.41 13.22 -3.74
C PHE A 968 6.20 12.46 -4.32
N ASP A 969 5.05 13.12 -4.49
CA ASP A 969 3.89 12.53 -5.18
C ASP A 969 3.90 13.05 -6.62
N GLY A 970 3.74 12.14 -7.59
CA GLY A 970 3.48 12.52 -8.96
C GLY A 970 2.17 13.28 -9.03
N GLY A 971 2.20 14.50 -9.52
CA GLY A 971 1.07 15.38 -9.69
C GLY A 971 0.03 14.79 -10.65
N GLU A 972 -1.04 15.54 -10.89
CA GLU A 972 -2.18 15.09 -11.70
C GLU A 972 -1.81 14.78 -13.17
N ASP A 973 -0.60 15.12 -13.60
CA ASP A 973 -0.16 15.06 -15.00
C ASP A 973 0.83 13.92 -15.31
N ASP A 974 0.82 12.87 -14.49
CA ASP A 974 1.59 11.65 -14.73
C ASP A 974 1.11 10.87 -15.96
N PRO A 975 1.95 10.51 -16.95
CA PRO A 975 1.61 9.55 -18.00
C PRO A 975 1.05 8.20 -17.54
N LYS A 976 1.29 7.76 -16.29
CA LYS A 976 0.56 6.61 -15.71
C LYS A 976 -0.88 6.97 -15.32
N LYS A 977 -1.18 8.27 -15.18
CA LYS A 977 -2.53 8.88 -15.10
C LYS A 977 -3.04 9.44 -16.45
N LYS A 978 -2.16 9.62 -17.45
CA LYS A 978 -2.41 10.26 -18.76
C LYS A 978 -2.05 9.40 -19.97
N ASN A 979 -1.95 8.07 -19.85
CA ASN A 979 -2.19 7.22 -21.01
C ASN A 979 -3.71 7.32 -21.27
N PRO A 980 -4.19 7.77 -22.45
CA PRO A 980 -5.60 8.02 -22.69
C PRO A 980 -6.37 6.70 -22.92
N ARG A 981 -6.28 5.76 -21.98
CA ARG A 981 -7.49 5.06 -21.58
C ARG A 981 -8.19 6.00 -20.61
N LYS A 982 -9.08 6.83 -21.16
CA LYS A 982 -9.99 7.70 -20.41
C LYS A 982 -10.36 7.06 -19.07
N ALA A 983 -10.45 7.87 -18.02
CA ALA A 983 -11.35 7.64 -16.90
C ALA A 983 -12.80 7.55 -17.43
N GLY A 984 -13.10 6.45 -18.14
CA GLY A 984 -14.16 6.34 -19.16
C GLY A 984 -13.89 5.31 -20.27
N ALA A 985 -12.84 4.49 -20.22
CA ALA A 985 -12.80 3.27 -21.04
C ALA A 985 -13.85 2.29 -20.48
N LYS A 986 -14.98 2.22 -21.19
CA LYS A 986 -16.13 1.35 -20.90
C LYS A 986 -15.67 -0.10 -20.64
N PRO A 987 -16.07 -0.74 -19.54
CA PRO A 987 -16.29 -2.17 -19.56
C PRO A 987 -17.33 -2.46 -20.65
N SER A 988 -17.09 -3.47 -21.48
CA SER A 988 -17.99 -3.82 -22.59
C SER A 988 -19.44 -3.94 -22.09
N GLY A 989 -20.31 -3.03 -22.54
CA GLY A 989 -21.76 -3.04 -22.26
C GLY A 989 -22.32 -1.92 -21.36
N MET A 990 -21.51 -1.03 -20.77
CA MET A 990 -22.01 0.02 -19.86
C MET A 990 -22.11 1.44 -20.47
N SER A 991 -23.11 2.22 -20.03
CA SER A 991 -23.29 3.64 -20.37
C SER A 991 -22.45 4.56 -19.47
N GLU A 992 -22.16 5.78 -19.94
CA GLU A 992 -21.32 6.77 -19.24
C GLU A 992 -21.85 7.15 -17.86
N ALA A 993 -23.18 7.20 -17.69
CA ALA A 993 -23.83 7.45 -16.41
C ALA A 993 -23.71 6.27 -15.42
N GLN A 994 -23.56 5.03 -15.91
CA GLN A 994 -23.34 3.84 -15.09
C GLN A 994 -21.88 3.75 -14.62
N SER A 995 -20.91 4.15 -15.46
CA SER A 995 -19.48 4.22 -15.09
C SER A 995 -19.22 5.24 -13.98
N LEU A 996 -19.88 6.40 -14.03
CA LEU A 996 -19.74 7.45 -13.00
C LEU A 996 -20.34 7.06 -11.64
N SER A 997 -21.26 6.08 -11.61
CA SER A 997 -21.90 5.58 -10.39
C SER A 997 -21.07 4.55 -9.62
N GLN A 998 -19.95 4.11 -10.19
CA GLN A 998 -19.04 3.11 -9.62
C GLN A 998 -17.70 3.73 -9.20
N ILE A 999 -17.67 5.04 -8.90
CA ILE A 999 -16.48 5.73 -8.40
C ILE A 999 -16.49 5.73 -6.87
N VAL A 1000 -15.44 5.19 -6.26
CA VAL A 1000 -15.19 5.21 -4.81
C VAL A 1000 -14.11 6.24 -4.49
N THR A 1001 -14.21 6.88 -3.33
CA THR A 1001 -13.22 7.88 -2.89
C THR A 1001 -12.42 7.29 -1.74
N ILE A 1002 -11.10 7.19 -1.92
CA ILE A 1002 -10.17 6.66 -0.93
C ILE A 1002 -9.08 7.72 -0.77
N ASN A 1003 -8.77 8.14 0.45
CA ASN A 1003 -7.65 9.06 0.72
C ASN A 1003 -7.73 10.39 -0.05
N GLY A 1004 -8.95 10.86 -0.36
CA GLY A 1004 -9.20 12.08 -1.14
C GLY A 1004 -8.97 11.96 -2.65
N LYS A 1005 -8.56 10.79 -3.16
CA LYS A 1005 -8.45 10.49 -4.59
C LYS A 1005 -9.65 9.66 -5.07
N LYS A 1006 -10.12 9.91 -6.30
CA LYS A 1006 -11.25 9.19 -6.92
C LYS A 1006 -10.73 7.98 -7.66
N TYR A 1007 -11.25 6.82 -7.28
CA TYR A 1007 -10.92 5.53 -7.86
C TYR A 1007 -12.15 4.95 -8.52
N HIS A 1008 -11.98 4.22 -9.61
CA HIS A 1008 -13.06 3.35 -10.07
C HIS A 1008 -13.17 2.21 -9.06
N ALA A 1009 -14.34 1.66 -8.81
CA ALA A 1009 -14.52 0.48 -7.96
C ALA A 1009 -13.74 -0.76 -8.48
N ASN A 1010 -13.01 -0.64 -9.60
CA ASN A 1010 -12.22 -1.69 -10.25
C ASN A 1010 -10.76 -1.24 -10.52
N THR A 1011 -10.24 -0.15 -9.90
CA THR A 1011 -8.81 0.19 -9.98
C THR A 1011 -8.03 -0.57 -8.90
N GLY A 1012 -6.93 -1.21 -9.31
CA GLY A 1012 -6.11 -2.12 -8.49
C GLY A 1012 -5.64 -1.55 -7.14
N ASN A 1013 -5.63 -2.43 -6.14
CA ASN A 1013 -5.18 -2.21 -4.76
C ASN A 1013 -3.69 -1.79 -4.67
N LEU A 1014 -3.22 -1.38 -3.48
CA LEU A 1014 -1.81 -0.98 -3.28
C LEU A 1014 -0.83 -2.11 -3.64
N ALA A 1015 -1.19 -3.37 -3.34
CA ALA A 1015 -0.42 -4.55 -3.73
C ALA A 1015 -0.31 -4.72 -5.26
N ALA A 1016 -1.35 -4.34 -6.00
CA ALA A 1016 -1.34 -4.29 -7.45
C ALA A 1016 -0.45 -3.18 -7.99
N GLN A 1017 -0.36 -2.03 -7.32
CA GLN A 1017 0.54 -0.95 -7.74
C GLN A 1017 2.01 -1.30 -7.47
N ILE A 1018 2.33 -1.91 -6.33
CA ILE A 1018 3.67 -2.40 -6.00
C ILE A 1018 4.03 -3.59 -6.91
N GLY A 1019 3.09 -4.53 -7.07
CA GLY A 1019 3.16 -5.65 -8.01
C GLY A 1019 3.43 -5.18 -9.43
N ASN A 1020 2.70 -4.19 -9.93
CA ASN A 1020 2.94 -3.54 -11.24
C ASN A 1020 4.31 -2.90 -11.37
N LYS A 1021 4.85 -2.29 -10.30
CA LYS A 1021 6.19 -1.68 -10.32
C LYS A 1021 7.31 -2.70 -10.34
N ILE A 1022 7.21 -3.77 -9.55
CA ILE A 1022 8.12 -4.93 -9.63
C ILE A 1022 7.99 -5.56 -11.01
N ASN A 1023 6.76 -5.70 -11.50
CA ASN A 1023 6.45 -6.27 -12.79
C ASN A 1023 7.13 -5.48 -13.92
N SER A 1024 6.96 -4.16 -13.95
CA SER A 1024 7.55 -3.25 -14.95
C SER A 1024 9.08 -3.16 -14.89
N PHE A 1025 9.72 -3.37 -13.73
CA PHE A 1025 11.19 -3.49 -13.67
C PHE A 1025 11.70 -4.73 -14.41
N PHE A 1026 11.01 -5.87 -14.24
CA PHE A 1026 11.25 -7.05 -15.08
C PHE A 1026 10.62 -6.90 -16.47
N GLY A 1027 10.00 -5.75 -16.77
CA GLY A 1027 9.39 -5.33 -18.04
C GLY A 1027 7.95 -5.78 -18.29
N GLY A 1028 7.24 -6.37 -17.33
CA GLY A 1028 5.96 -7.05 -17.54
C GLY A 1028 4.71 -6.19 -17.27
N ASP A 1029 3.55 -6.74 -17.63
CA ASP A 1029 2.24 -6.08 -17.78
C ASP A 1029 1.79 -5.14 -16.65
N ASP A 1030 1.65 -3.85 -16.95
CA ASP A 1030 0.92 -2.90 -16.10
C ASP A 1030 -0.60 -3.17 -16.09
N ASP A 1031 -1.10 -4.00 -17.01
CA ASP A 1031 -2.52 -4.15 -17.35
C ASP A 1031 -3.24 -5.28 -16.58
N PHE A 1032 -2.53 -6.21 -15.92
CA PHE A 1032 -3.15 -7.45 -15.39
C PHE A 1032 -3.50 -7.48 -13.90
N PHE A 1033 -3.25 -6.40 -13.17
CA PHE A 1033 -3.92 -6.22 -11.88
C PHE A 1033 -5.29 -5.57 -12.00
N VAL A 1034 -5.82 -5.44 -13.21
CA VAL A 1034 -7.24 -5.16 -13.43
C VAL A 1034 -8.02 -6.48 -13.44
N GLU A 1035 -7.88 -7.25 -12.35
CA GLU A 1035 -9.03 -8.04 -11.91
C GLU A 1035 -10.13 -7.01 -11.63
N HIS A 1036 -11.24 -7.04 -12.35
CA HIS A 1036 -12.41 -6.20 -12.05
C HIS A 1036 -13.08 -6.74 -10.77
N LYS A 1037 -12.32 -6.83 -9.68
CA LYS A 1037 -12.87 -7.00 -8.35
C LYS A 1037 -13.45 -5.66 -7.94
N LYS A 1038 -14.70 -5.66 -7.45
CA LYS A 1038 -15.21 -4.54 -6.66
C LYS A 1038 -14.18 -4.27 -5.57
N TYR A 1039 -13.83 -3.00 -5.39
CA TYR A 1039 -13.08 -2.51 -4.25
C TYR A 1039 -13.63 -3.15 -2.97
N ASP A 1040 -12.81 -3.97 -2.33
CA ASP A 1040 -13.10 -4.60 -1.05
C ASP A 1040 -12.25 -3.91 0.02
N ALA A 1041 -12.92 -3.21 0.93
CA ALA A 1041 -12.28 -2.57 2.07
C ALA A 1041 -11.62 -3.59 3.01
N VAL A 1042 -11.88 -4.89 2.86
CA VAL A 1042 -11.33 -5.96 3.69
C VAL A 1042 -9.99 -6.42 3.16
N ASP A 1043 -9.80 -6.59 1.85
CA ASP A 1043 -8.49 -6.91 1.28
C ASP A 1043 -7.54 -5.72 1.37
N ASP A 1044 -8.04 -4.50 1.17
CA ASP A 1044 -7.23 -3.29 1.22
C ASP A 1044 -7.01 -2.80 2.65
N ASN A 1045 -7.91 -3.05 3.63
CA ASN A 1045 -7.61 -2.85 5.06
C ASN A 1045 -6.92 -4.06 5.69
N PHE A 1046 -7.01 -5.27 5.15
CA PHE A 1046 -6.15 -6.36 5.58
C PHE A 1046 -4.75 -6.04 5.09
N ILE A 1047 -4.55 -5.63 3.84
CA ILE A 1047 -3.23 -5.19 3.36
C ILE A 1047 -2.84 -3.83 3.95
N HIS A 1048 -3.71 -2.86 4.19
CA HIS A 1048 -3.35 -1.60 4.86
C HIS A 1048 -3.15 -1.77 6.36
N ALA A 1049 -3.99 -2.53 7.07
CA ALA A 1049 -3.72 -2.87 8.45
C ALA A 1049 -2.54 -3.83 8.55
N PHE A 1050 -2.21 -4.67 7.58
CA PHE A 1050 -1.01 -5.51 7.67
C PHE A 1050 0.23 -4.78 7.16
N THR A 1051 0.14 -3.86 6.20
CA THR A 1051 1.26 -2.99 5.79
C THR A 1051 1.47 -1.82 6.72
N GLU A 1052 0.47 -1.41 7.51
CA GLU A 1052 0.66 -0.51 8.64
C GLU A 1052 1.07 -1.32 9.88
N THR A 1053 0.37 -2.38 10.28
CA THR A 1053 0.69 -3.17 11.50
C THR A 1053 1.96 -4.01 11.36
N ALA A 1054 2.31 -4.58 10.20
CA ALA A 1054 3.61 -5.25 9.98
C ALA A 1054 4.76 -4.26 9.77
N PHE A 1055 4.49 -3.02 9.32
CA PHE A 1055 5.49 -1.94 9.46
C PHE A 1055 5.66 -1.52 10.93
N TYR A 1056 4.60 -1.59 11.73
CA TYR A 1056 4.64 -1.23 13.15
C TYR A 1056 5.19 -2.33 14.06
N GLU A 1057 5.22 -3.60 13.63
CA GLU A 1057 5.62 -4.71 14.52
C GLU A 1057 6.82 -5.55 14.08
N VAL A 1058 7.25 -5.54 12.80
CA VAL A 1058 8.35 -6.43 12.34
C VAL A 1058 9.67 -5.68 12.09
N THR A 1059 9.71 -4.35 12.20
CA THR A 1059 10.97 -3.62 12.06
C THR A 1059 11.03 -2.46 13.04
N GLY A 1060 11.75 -2.67 14.14
CA GLY A 1060 12.29 -1.61 14.98
C GLY A 1060 13.24 -0.64 14.27
N PHE A 1061 13.30 -0.67 12.93
CA PHE A 1061 13.75 0.44 12.11
C PHE A 1061 13.34 0.37 10.62
N TYR A 1062 12.07 0.65 10.33
CA TYR A 1062 11.71 1.54 9.22
C TYR A 1062 10.83 2.67 9.78
N ALA A 1063 11.28 3.26 10.89
CA ALA A 1063 10.58 4.35 11.55
C ALA A 1063 10.69 5.61 10.67
N PHE A 1064 9.52 6.15 10.28
CA PHE A 1064 9.27 7.50 9.74
C PHE A 1064 9.21 7.73 8.21
N LYS A 1065 8.67 6.79 7.42
CA LYS A 1065 7.99 7.16 6.14
C LYS A 1065 6.47 6.99 6.12
N GLY A 1066 5.86 6.46 7.20
CA GLY A 1066 4.41 6.17 7.27
C GLY A 1066 3.53 7.24 7.92
N LEU A 1067 4.03 8.06 8.85
CA LEU A 1067 3.19 8.96 9.66
C LEU A 1067 2.58 10.15 8.90
N GLY A 1068 3.05 10.41 7.67
CA GLY A 1068 2.45 11.40 6.78
C GLY A 1068 1.23 10.93 6.00
N LYS A 1069 1.01 9.62 5.83
CA LYS A 1069 -0.09 9.07 5.02
C LYS A 1069 -1.42 8.99 5.77
N ALA A 1070 -1.39 8.76 7.09
CA ALA A 1070 -2.59 8.74 7.93
C ALA A 1070 -3.32 10.11 8.00
N PHE A 1071 -2.66 11.21 7.62
CA PHE A 1071 -3.16 12.57 7.83
C PHE A 1071 -3.96 13.19 6.68
N LYS A 1072 -3.96 12.57 5.48
CA LYS A 1072 -4.71 13.08 4.32
C LYS A 1072 -6.05 12.35 4.08
N LEU A 1073 -6.40 11.33 4.86
CA LEU A 1073 -7.63 10.53 4.65
C LEU A 1073 -8.94 11.16 5.12
N LEU A 1074 -8.91 12.25 5.90
CA LEU A 1074 -10.08 12.71 6.64
C LEU A 1074 -10.72 14.01 6.15
N LYS A 1075 -10.56 14.41 4.87
CA LYS A 1075 -11.30 15.57 4.33
C LYS A 1075 -11.87 15.36 2.93
N PHE A 1076 -13.21 15.57 2.86
CA PHE A 1076 -14.11 15.75 1.71
C PHE A 1076 -14.80 14.52 1.09
N THR A 1077 -15.81 13.97 1.78
CA THR A 1077 -16.99 13.38 1.11
C THR A 1077 -18.06 14.47 0.91
N LYS A 1078 -18.44 14.72 -0.35
CA LYS A 1078 -19.59 15.59 -0.67
C LYS A 1078 -20.88 14.95 -0.18
N ASN A 1079 -21.70 15.67 0.58
CA ASN A 1079 -23.08 15.26 0.86
C ASN A 1079 -23.85 15.04 -0.45
N PRO A 1080 -24.59 13.92 -0.62
CA PRO A 1080 -25.39 13.68 -1.83
C PRO A 1080 -26.49 14.72 -1.97
N SER A 1081 -26.77 15.18 -3.19
CA SER A 1081 -27.84 16.17 -3.42
C SER A 1081 -29.21 15.63 -3.02
N LEU A 1082 -30.11 16.51 -2.55
CA LEU A 1082 -31.48 16.15 -2.17
C LEU A 1082 -32.21 15.38 -3.28
N ALA A 1083 -32.01 15.74 -4.55
CA ALA A 1083 -32.57 15.02 -5.70
C ALA A 1083 -32.08 13.56 -5.79
N SER A 1084 -30.81 13.30 -5.43
CA SER A 1084 -30.24 11.96 -5.37
C SER A 1084 -30.76 11.19 -4.17
N GLN A 1085 -30.99 11.86 -3.04
CA GLN A 1085 -31.58 11.25 -1.85
C GLN A 1085 -33.06 10.90 -2.07
N ILE A 1086 -33.83 11.78 -2.71
CA ILE A 1086 -35.23 11.51 -3.07
C ILE A 1086 -35.32 10.35 -4.06
N LEU A 1087 -34.42 10.32 -5.06
CA LEU A 1087 -34.39 9.24 -6.03
C LEU A 1087 -33.98 7.91 -5.40
N ALA A 1088 -32.96 7.92 -4.54
CA ALA A 1088 -32.52 6.72 -3.81
C ALA A 1088 -33.63 6.20 -2.88
N GLN A 1089 -34.35 7.10 -2.20
CA GLN A 1089 -35.47 6.72 -1.35
C GLN A 1089 -36.66 6.20 -2.19
N ALA A 1090 -36.94 6.79 -3.35
CA ALA A 1090 -37.96 6.30 -4.27
C ALA A 1090 -37.62 4.91 -4.79
N GLU A 1091 -36.36 4.68 -5.20
CA GLU A 1091 -35.86 3.38 -5.65
C GLU A 1091 -35.93 2.33 -4.54
N ALA A 1092 -35.55 2.69 -3.31
CA ALA A 1092 -35.64 1.81 -2.14
C ALA A 1092 -37.09 1.41 -1.78
N ASN A 1093 -38.07 2.26 -2.07
CA ASN A 1093 -39.49 1.99 -1.85
C ASN A 1093 -40.20 1.43 -3.10
N GLY A 1094 -39.44 1.10 -4.15
CA GLY A 1094 -39.99 0.53 -5.37
C GLY A 1094 -40.80 1.52 -6.23
N ILE A 1095 -40.58 2.83 -6.12
CA ILE A 1095 -41.42 3.86 -6.74
C ILE A 1095 -40.80 4.37 -8.05
N LYS A 1096 -41.62 4.42 -9.10
CA LYS A 1096 -41.30 4.98 -10.42
C LYS A 1096 -42.42 5.94 -10.87
N SER A 1097 -42.17 6.69 -11.93
CA SER A 1097 -43.10 7.68 -12.47
C SER A 1097 -43.45 7.39 -13.92
N ALA A 1098 -44.72 7.57 -14.29
CA ALA A 1098 -45.13 7.61 -15.69
C ALA A 1098 -44.83 8.96 -16.37
N GLN A 1099 -44.45 9.98 -15.60
CA GLN A 1099 -44.16 11.33 -16.05
C GLN A 1099 -42.65 11.61 -15.98
N LYS A 1100 -42.08 12.12 -17.08
CA LYS A 1100 -40.65 12.44 -17.21
C LYS A 1100 -40.23 13.72 -16.47
N GLY A 1101 -41.21 14.52 -16.03
CA GLY A 1101 -40.97 15.81 -15.37
C GLY A 1101 -41.92 16.04 -14.21
N ILE A 1102 -41.58 17.03 -13.38
CA ILE A 1102 -42.33 17.45 -12.21
C ILE A 1102 -42.34 18.98 -12.18
N ASN A 1103 -43.41 19.56 -11.65
CA ASN A 1103 -43.50 21.00 -11.41
C ASN A 1103 -43.04 21.28 -9.96
N PRO A 1104 -41.88 21.93 -9.76
CA PRO A 1104 -41.31 22.15 -8.43
C PRO A 1104 -42.18 23.04 -7.53
N ASP A 1105 -42.95 23.98 -8.09
CA ASP A 1105 -43.84 24.86 -7.31
C ASP A 1105 -44.99 24.06 -6.68
N ILE A 1106 -45.49 23.04 -7.39
CA ILE A 1106 -46.52 22.14 -6.88
C ILE A 1106 -45.95 21.21 -5.80
N VAL A 1107 -44.71 20.72 -5.98
CA VAL A 1107 -44.01 19.92 -4.96
C VAL A 1107 -43.79 20.74 -3.69
N ALA A 1108 -43.31 21.98 -3.82
CA ALA A 1108 -43.10 22.89 -2.72
C ALA A 1108 -44.40 23.16 -1.95
N LYS A 1109 -45.51 23.42 -2.65
CA LYS A 1109 -46.83 23.62 -2.04
C LYS A 1109 -47.30 22.40 -1.24
N TYR A 1110 -47.12 21.18 -1.75
CA TYR A 1110 -47.48 19.97 -1.00
C TYR A 1110 -46.54 19.72 0.18
N TYR A 1111 -45.24 19.99 0.01
CA TYR A 1111 -44.26 19.88 1.09
C TYR A 1111 -44.59 20.85 2.24
N GLU A 1112 -44.95 22.10 1.94
CA GLU A 1112 -45.41 23.07 2.93
C GLU A 1112 -46.68 22.61 3.65
N GLN A 1113 -47.67 22.09 2.92
CA GLN A 1113 -48.88 21.53 3.53
C GLN A 1113 -48.59 20.34 4.46
N MET A 1114 -47.61 19.49 4.12
CA MET A 1114 -47.16 18.38 4.97
C MET A 1114 -46.42 18.88 6.22
N MET A 1115 -45.59 19.93 6.08
CA MET A 1115 -44.90 20.59 7.20
C MET A 1115 -45.87 21.29 8.15
N SER A 1116 -46.94 21.92 7.63
CA SER A 1116 -47.98 22.57 8.44
C SER A 1116 -49.10 21.61 8.88
N ASN A 1117 -48.98 20.31 8.56
CA ASN A 1117 -49.97 19.27 8.87
C ASN A 1117 -51.40 19.56 8.34
N THR A 1118 -51.52 20.34 7.26
CA THR A 1118 -52.78 20.67 6.57
C THR A 1118 -53.00 19.84 5.31
N TYR A 1119 -52.00 19.04 4.90
CA TYR A 1119 -52.09 18.14 3.77
C TYR A 1119 -53.12 17.04 4.01
N LYS A 1120 -54.17 16.98 3.18
CA LYS A 1120 -55.16 15.90 3.18
C LYS A 1120 -54.73 14.84 2.17
N SER A 1121 -54.23 13.71 2.67
CA SER A 1121 -53.77 12.62 1.81
C SER A 1121 -54.91 12.04 0.99
N THR A 1122 -54.80 12.23 -0.33
CA THR A 1122 -55.54 11.49 -1.34
C THR A 1122 -54.55 10.51 -1.96
N GLY A 1123 -54.95 9.25 -2.19
CA GLY A 1123 -54.06 8.23 -2.74
C GLY A 1123 -53.48 8.59 -4.10
N GLY A 1124 -52.39 7.90 -4.48
CA GLY A 1124 -51.87 7.93 -5.85
C GLY A 1124 -52.70 7.06 -6.80
N ALA A 1125 -52.43 7.12 -8.10
CA ALA A 1125 -52.97 6.17 -9.06
C ALA A 1125 -51.83 5.67 -9.96
N GLY A 1126 -51.91 4.41 -10.40
CA GLY A 1126 -50.86 3.85 -11.24
C GLY A 1126 -50.91 2.35 -11.43
N TYR A 1127 -49.75 1.77 -11.71
CA TYR A 1127 -49.59 0.33 -11.95
C TYR A 1127 -48.62 -0.29 -10.96
N ILE A 1128 -48.80 -1.58 -10.67
CA ILE A 1128 -47.80 -2.40 -9.98
C ILE A 1128 -47.26 -3.42 -10.98
N HIS A 1129 -45.95 -3.36 -11.23
CA HIS A 1129 -45.25 -4.29 -12.14
C HIS A 1129 -43.89 -4.64 -11.55
N GLU A 1130 -43.58 -5.95 -11.46
CA GLU A 1130 -42.34 -6.48 -10.86
C GLU A 1130 -42.04 -5.93 -9.44
N GLY A 1131 -43.08 -5.74 -8.63
CA GLY A 1131 -42.95 -5.20 -7.27
C GLY A 1131 -42.75 -3.69 -7.19
N MET A 1132 -42.74 -2.98 -8.33
CA MET A 1132 -42.58 -1.53 -8.40
C MET A 1132 -43.91 -0.80 -8.60
N TYR A 1133 -44.12 0.30 -7.88
CA TYR A 1133 -45.25 1.23 -8.05
C TYR A 1133 -44.91 2.28 -9.11
N VAL A 1134 -45.56 2.21 -10.27
CA VAL A 1134 -45.44 3.21 -11.34
C VAL A 1134 -46.58 4.22 -11.22
N LEU A 1135 -46.27 5.42 -10.72
CA LEU A 1135 -47.25 6.48 -10.47
C LEU A 1135 -47.64 7.19 -11.78
N THR A 1136 -48.91 7.06 -12.18
CA THR A 1136 -49.50 7.84 -13.29
C THR A 1136 -50.05 9.18 -12.81
N ASP A 1137 -50.51 9.23 -11.57
CA ASP A 1137 -50.89 10.46 -10.85
C ASP A 1137 -50.30 10.43 -9.42
N GLY A 1138 -50.06 11.61 -8.86
CA GLY A 1138 -49.52 11.78 -7.51
C GLY A 1138 -48.00 11.94 -7.46
N ASN A 1139 -47.30 12.03 -8.60
CA ASN A 1139 -45.84 12.20 -8.66
C ASN A 1139 -45.31 13.41 -7.87
N HIS A 1140 -46.04 14.53 -7.92
CA HIS A 1140 -45.74 15.76 -7.18
C HIS A 1140 -45.86 15.57 -5.66
N ARG A 1141 -46.94 14.90 -5.24
CA ARG A 1141 -47.22 14.58 -3.83
C ARG A 1141 -46.19 13.59 -3.29
N MET A 1142 -45.80 12.59 -4.09
CA MET A 1142 -44.81 11.60 -3.71
C MET A 1142 -43.41 12.21 -3.52
N ASN A 1143 -42.99 13.11 -4.41
CA ASN A 1143 -41.73 13.85 -4.22
C ASN A 1143 -41.75 14.68 -2.94
N ALA A 1144 -42.84 15.40 -2.69
CA ALA A 1144 -43.01 16.19 -1.47
C ALA A 1144 -42.97 15.30 -0.20
N ALA A 1145 -43.61 14.13 -0.24
CA ALA A 1145 -43.64 13.18 0.87
C ALA A 1145 -42.26 12.56 1.16
N ILE A 1146 -41.52 12.17 0.13
CA ILE A 1146 -40.16 11.65 0.27
C ILE A 1146 -39.23 12.75 0.80
N GLN A 1147 -39.35 13.97 0.28
CA GLN A 1147 -38.59 15.13 0.75
C GLN A 1147 -38.90 15.45 2.23
N TYR A 1148 -40.17 15.37 2.64
CA TYR A 1148 -40.59 15.52 4.04
C TYR A 1148 -39.96 14.45 4.94
N GLY A 1149 -39.99 13.18 4.51
CA GLY A 1149 -39.40 12.09 5.28
C GLY A 1149 -37.88 12.18 5.41
N LEU A 1150 -37.19 12.58 4.34
CA LEU A 1150 -35.73 12.80 4.39
C LEU A 1150 -35.33 13.94 5.34
N LYS A 1151 -36.16 14.98 5.45
CA LYS A 1151 -35.88 16.12 6.33
C LYS A 1151 -36.31 15.92 7.78
N THR A 1152 -37.34 15.12 8.04
CA THR A 1152 -37.93 14.96 9.38
C THR A 1152 -37.70 13.58 9.99
N GLY A 1153 -37.24 12.60 9.21
CA GLY A 1153 -37.20 11.19 9.57
C GLY A 1153 -38.55 10.48 9.53
N ASN A 1154 -39.64 11.16 9.16
CA ASN A 1154 -41.00 10.62 9.19
C ASN A 1154 -41.57 10.42 7.76
N PHE A 1155 -41.67 9.16 7.33
CA PHE A 1155 -42.11 8.79 5.98
C PHE A 1155 -43.61 8.47 5.86
N ARG A 1156 -44.44 8.76 6.87
CA ARG A 1156 -45.88 8.40 6.89
C ARG A 1156 -46.66 8.81 5.63
N PHE A 1157 -46.34 9.95 5.01
CA PHE A 1157 -47.04 10.42 3.83
C PHE A 1157 -46.68 9.63 2.56
N VAL A 1158 -45.50 9.01 2.50
CA VAL A 1158 -45.12 8.08 1.41
C VAL A 1158 -46.00 6.84 1.49
N GLU A 1159 -46.12 6.27 2.69
CA GLU A 1159 -46.97 5.11 2.95
C GLU A 1159 -48.45 5.42 2.70
N GLU A 1160 -48.95 6.58 3.14
CA GLU A 1160 -50.35 6.96 2.90
C GLU A 1160 -50.69 7.13 1.42
N ILE A 1161 -49.78 7.67 0.60
CA ILE A 1161 -50.01 7.86 -0.85
C ILE A 1161 -50.09 6.49 -1.55
N ILE A 1162 -49.28 5.52 -1.13
CA ILE A 1162 -49.27 4.17 -1.68
C ILE A 1162 -50.49 3.37 -1.20
N THR A 1163 -50.74 3.34 0.11
CA THR A 1163 -51.79 2.51 0.73
C THR A 1163 -53.20 2.96 0.40
N LYS A 1164 -53.42 4.27 0.25
CA LYS A 1164 -54.72 4.84 -0.16
C LYS A 1164 -54.85 4.94 -1.68
N GLY A 1165 -53.81 4.57 -2.43
CA GLY A 1165 -53.75 4.72 -3.89
C GLY A 1165 -54.44 3.58 -4.64
N ASN A 1166 -54.94 3.89 -5.83
CA ASN A 1166 -55.60 2.92 -6.71
C ASN A 1166 -54.61 2.41 -7.76
N PHE A 1167 -54.03 1.23 -7.53
CA PHE A 1167 -53.01 0.64 -8.39
C PHE A 1167 -53.49 -0.63 -9.08
N THR A 1168 -53.34 -0.69 -10.40
CA THR A 1168 -53.68 -1.87 -11.20
C THR A 1168 -52.45 -2.76 -11.41
N ARG A 1169 -52.53 -4.06 -11.14
CA ARG A 1169 -51.44 -5.02 -11.41
C ARG A 1169 -51.40 -5.40 -12.88
N ALA A 1170 -50.67 -4.64 -13.69
CA ALA A 1170 -50.46 -4.93 -15.11
C ALA A 1170 -49.15 -4.30 -15.61
N ASN A 1171 -48.62 -4.77 -16.73
CA ASN A 1171 -47.46 -4.15 -17.37
C ASN A 1171 -47.87 -2.78 -17.95
N PRO A 1172 -47.28 -1.65 -17.49
CA PRO A 1172 -47.65 -0.30 -17.94
C PRO A 1172 -47.51 -0.11 -19.46
N SER A 1173 -46.57 -0.82 -20.11
CA SER A 1173 -46.36 -0.71 -21.56
C SER A 1173 -47.58 -1.17 -22.37
N ASN A 1174 -48.39 -2.09 -21.84
CA ASN A 1174 -49.60 -2.58 -22.52
C ASN A 1174 -50.70 -1.52 -22.60
N TYR A 1175 -50.60 -0.45 -21.79
CA TYR A 1175 -51.52 0.68 -21.76
C TYR A 1175 -50.88 1.96 -22.34
N GLY A 1176 -49.74 1.82 -23.05
CA GLY A 1176 -49.01 2.95 -23.63
C GLY A 1176 -48.31 3.84 -22.60
N VAL A 1177 -48.12 3.36 -21.36
CA VAL A 1177 -47.51 4.13 -20.28
C VAL A 1177 -46.01 3.83 -20.20
N ASN A 1178 -45.21 4.85 -20.52
CA ASN A 1178 -43.75 4.79 -20.40
C ASN A 1178 -43.33 4.93 -18.93
N VAL A 1179 -42.35 4.11 -18.50
CA VAL A 1179 -41.87 4.08 -17.11
C VAL A 1179 -40.55 4.83 -16.99
N TYR A 1180 -40.53 5.86 -16.14
CA TYR A 1180 -39.36 6.67 -15.85
C TYR A 1180 -38.95 6.54 -14.37
N LYS A 1181 -37.70 6.90 -14.06
CA LYS A 1181 -37.30 7.18 -12.68
C LYS A 1181 -38.19 8.29 -12.10
N LEU A 1182 -38.44 8.26 -10.79
CA LEU A 1182 -39.21 9.33 -10.14
C LEU A 1182 -38.51 10.68 -10.42
N PRO A 1183 -39.18 11.67 -11.04
CA PRO A 1183 -38.56 12.93 -11.40
C PRO A 1183 -38.29 13.75 -10.14
N THR A 1184 -37.07 14.26 -9.97
CA THR A 1184 -36.61 14.95 -8.74
C THR A 1184 -36.05 16.36 -9.01
N LYS A 1185 -36.40 16.95 -10.16
CA LYS A 1185 -35.85 18.21 -10.65
C LYS A 1185 -36.43 19.44 -9.97
#